data_AF-A0A1U9QU33-F1
#
_entry.id   AF-A0A1U9QU33-F1
#
_cell.length_a   1.000
_cell.length_b   1.000
_cell.length_c   1.000
_cell.angle_alpha   90.00
_cell.angle_beta   90.00
_cell.angle_gamma   90.00
#
_symmetry.space_group_name_H-M   'P 1'
#
loop_
_entity.id
_entity.type
_entity.pdbx_description
1 polymer ?
#
loop_
_entity_poly.entity_id
_entity_poly.type
_entity_poly.pdbx_seq_one_letter_code
_entity_poly.pdbx_strand_id
1 'polypeptide(L)'
;MVDSERAVIDETTAGLLEAAGPQMYRRNAFRVTGLPTNADRRAVRQRQQRITPALELGADVDLGHSLPVRLDDVRGAFDRILGDPRRRLVDELFWLWDEAADGSPNGAGPATTTARTATACSCPKTLHHDHDAAVRAHSAALDLEVENDAVSAGPHLDEAVRLWSNAARLWGQVLRRAVFWDHVRHRIAVLDDRQLDESVIDTFRDAMPGTLVKPLIELAAAASAPADRLRLAKLARDWPLVPSGSVDDLLEEAAAPHYESLRATMKRASSQLDGGNWDGAAAEVYDHALPALALLESLVPHARHRRTASIRNDVAVLLNNCATAATDGLGPAANLNASKWFRTAAELATDPVTQQTVRTNRDGLRDMMTTFNQIRTQVDQLVAAGQIGPARTLLLNVRRQLAGGPGTDEIDRMLVGLQGARSGSYGTRPRRGRRLARAVLLLVVLGLIVAKIVGAFDDDGGGGDSYRPQGGTVVVSAANVEDNDRPGGCIGSKSDWRVGEREVDVVPCDEAHWGEVVAYELLVDTASRYLTGKYPGAEQVSALARFRCELALARLGSEGKGLKVTYTVPPEDAWDPQGPSLDEYTTCVAHWPDDRFMTEDDVVRLDVPVTTEPALMGTFGQRIEQNAPVGSCVQTKKDLSLESVAIPIVPCEEPHWAEIVAYPVLYPDGTGEWPGNDTVYVKAKAACAEETKGYQGTMTLNVTYPAQDWWTWNAKDSPIYTMCALSYMSDGTFTGGLG
;
A
#
# COMPACT_ATOMS: atom_id res chain seq x y z
N MET A 1 49.03 -15.47 10.77
CA MET A 1 49.36 -14.93 9.43
C MET A 1 48.03 -14.64 8.73
N VAL A 2 47.31 -13.64 9.26
CA VAL A 2 46.05 -13.08 8.73
C VAL A 2 46.04 -11.63 9.21
N ASP A 3 46.93 -10.83 8.63
CA ASP A 3 46.85 -9.36 8.61
C ASP A 3 46.71 -9.02 7.13
N SER A 4 45.49 -9.17 6.62
CA SER A 4 45.15 -8.85 5.23
C SER A 4 44.60 -7.43 5.20
N GLU A 5 45.41 -6.53 4.64
CA GLU A 5 45.03 -5.29 3.94
C GLU A 5 43.69 -4.63 4.36
N ARG A 6 43.75 -3.77 5.39
CA ARG A 6 42.93 -2.55 5.33
C ARG A 6 43.49 -1.72 4.19
N ALA A 7 42.85 -1.76 3.03
CA ALA A 7 43.13 -0.84 1.94
C ALA A 7 43.14 0.59 2.51
N VAL A 8 44.29 1.26 2.43
CA VAL A 8 44.38 2.68 2.75
C VAL A 8 43.49 3.39 1.73
N ILE A 9 42.30 3.82 2.15
CA ILE A 9 41.38 4.57 1.29
C ILE A 9 42.14 5.81 0.82
N ASP A 10 42.23 6.01 -0.49
CA ASP A 10 42.84 7.21 -1.05
C ASP A 10 42.13 8.47 -0.53
N GLU A 11 42.89 9.51 -0.22
CA GLU A 11 42.39 10.73 0.42
C GLU A 11 41.34 11.45 -0.46
N THR A 12 41.43 11.31 -1.78
CA THR A 12 40.41 11.84 -2.72
C THR A 12 39.07 11.13 -2.50
N THR A 13 39.12 9.79 -2.41
CA THR A 13 37.92 8.97 -2.15
C THR A 13 37.35 9.28 -0.76
N ALA A 14 38.21 9.41 0.26
CA ALA A 14 37.79 9.80 1.59
C ALA A 14 37.10 11.19 1.59
N GLY A 15 37.69 12.17 0.91
CA GLY A 15 37.12 13.51 0.77
C GLY A 15 35.76 13.52 0.07
N LEU A 16 35.60 12.74 -1.01
CA LEU A 16 34.31 12.55 -1.68
C LEU A 16 33.26 11.95 -0.74
N LEU A 17 33.60 10.85 -0.05
CA LEU A 17 32.70 10.19 0.90
C LEU A 17 32.28 11.11 2.06
N GLU A 18 33.20 11.93 2.58
CA GLU A 18 32.92 12.92 3.61
C GLU A 18 32.00 14.06 3.13
N ALA A 19 32.06 14.42 1.85
CA ALA A 19 31.20 15.45 1.25
C ALA A 19 29.81 14.94 0.87
N ALA A 20 29.66 13.63 0.65
CA ALA A 20 28.53 12.96 0.03
C ALA A 20 27.25 12.82 0.90
N GLY A 21 26.95 13.81 1.75
CA GLY A 21 25.73 13.82 2.58
C GLY A 21 24.75 14.95 2.23
N PRO A 22 23.55 15.00 2.83
CA PRO A 22 22.52 16.01 2.56
C PRO A 22 22.98 17.45 2.78
N GLN A 23 24.04 17.64 3.56
CA GLN A 23 24.63 18.94 3.88
C GLN A 23 25.81 19.30 2.95
N MET A 24 26.02 18.58 1.84
CA MET A 24 27.15 18.71 0.91
C MET A 24 27.52 20.17 0.61
N TYR A 25 26.54 20.97 0.17
CA TYR A 25 26.77 22.36 -0.20
C TYR A 25 26.79 23.30 1.01
N ARG A 26 25.97 23.03 2.04
CA ARG A 26 25.94 23.82 3.27
C ARG A 26 27.25 23.75 4.04
N ARG A 27 27.94 22.62 4.04
CA ARG A 27 29.22 22.43 4.74
C ARG A 27 30.45 22.60 3.84
N ASN A 28 30.26 23.00 2.58
CA ASN A 28 31.37 23.23 1.67
C ASN A 28 32.33 24.30 2.22
N ALA A 29 33.63 24.04 2.16
CA ALA A 29 34.62 24.91 2.79
C ALA A 29 34.67 26.34 2.18
N PHE A 30 34.45 26.47 0.87
CA PHE A 30 34.43 27.75 0.18
C PHE A 30 33.18 28.56 0.50
N ARG A 31 32.03 27.90 0.69
CA ARG A 31 30.82 28.52 1.25
C ARG A 31 31.09 29.11 2.61
N VAL A 32 31.55 28.26 3.54
CA VAL A 32 31.71 28.61 4.97
C VAL A 32 32.72 29.76 5.15
N THR A 33 33.75 29.84 4.31
CA THR A 33 34.77 30.89 4.40
C THR A 33 34.45 32.15 3.58
N GLY A 34 33.47 32.07 2.67
CA GLY A 34 33.15 33.11 1.69
C GLY A 34 34.29 33.39 0.72
N LEU A 35 35.13 32.39 0.42
CA LEU A 35 36.25 32.50 -0.51
C LEU A 35 35.85 31.98 -1.89
N PRO A 36 36.33 32.60 -2.99
CA PRO A 36 36.18 32.01 -4.31
C PRO A 36 37.07 30.75 -4.43
N THR A 37 36.65 29.79 -5.26
CA THR A 37 37.37 28.51 -5.49
C THR A 37 38.77 28.71 -6.08
N ASN A 38 38.99 29.82 -6.79
CA ASN A 38 40.29 30.20 -7.34
C ASN A 38 41.27 30.83 -6.31
N ALA A 39 40.85 31.02 -5.05
CA ALA A 39 41.66 31.70 -4.03
C ALA A 39 42.99 30.98 -3.78
N ASP A 40 44.11 31.69 -3.92
CA ASP A 40 45.43 31.13 -3.63
C ASP A 40 45.67 30.93 -2.12
N ARG A 41 46.72 30.17 -1.76
CA ARG A 41 47.06 29.89 -0.34
C ARG A 41 47.27 31.17 0.48
N ARG A 42 47.73 32.27 -0.15
CA ARG A 42 47.97 33.55 0.53
C ARG A 42 46.65 34.24 0.87
N ALA A 43 45.72 34.32 -0.08
CA ALA A 43 44.38 34.88 0.09
C ALA A 43 43.61 34.10 1.17
N VAL A 44 43.70 32.76 1.16
CA VAL A 44 43.06 31.91 2.18
C VAL A 44 43.58 32.24 3.58
N ARG A 45 44.92 32.30 3.77
CA ARG A 45 45.53 32.65 5.07
C ARG A 45 45.18 34.07 5.52
N GLN A 46 45.15 35.02 4.61
CA GLN A 46 44.77 36.40 4.92
C GLN A 46 43.31 36.49 5.37
N ARG A 47 42.41 35.75 4.72
CA ARG A 47 40.99 35.65 5.13
C ARG A 47 40.86 34.98 6.50
N GLN A 48 41.59 33.89 6.75
CA GLN A 48 41.61 33.20 8.05
C GLN A 48 42.05 34.13 9.19
N GLN A 49 43.14 34.88 9.00
CA GLN A 49 43.65 35.84 9.98
C GLN A 49 42.67 36.99 10.28
N ARG A 50 41.79 37.33 9.33
CA ARG A 50 40.79 38.38 9.52
C ARG A 50 39.53 37.87 10.21
N ILE A 51 39.04 36.69 9.82
CA ILE A 51 37.72 36.21 10.23
C ILE A 51 37.74 35.49 11.57
N THR A 52 38.72 34.62 11.80
CA THR A 52 38.75 33.82 13.03
C THR A 52 38.76 34.70 14.29
N PRO A 53 39.59 35.75 14.40
CA PRO A 53 39.56 36.64 15.57
C PRO A 53 38.25 37.44 15.69
N ALA A 54 37.65 37.84 14.56
CA ALA A 54 36.39 38.59 14.58
C ALA A 54 35.24 37.73 15.13
N LEU A 55 35.15 36.47 14.70
CA LEU A 55 34.15 35.52 15.22
C LEU A 55 34.41 35.13 16.68
N GLU A 56 35.67 34.99 17.11
CA GLU A 56 36.02 34.78 18.52
C GLU A 56 35.52 35.91 19.45
N LEU A 57 35.46 37.13 18.92
CA LEU A 57 34.93 38.31 19.61
C LEU A 57 33.41 38.47 19.45
N GLY A 58 32.73 37.52 18.79
CA GLY A 58 31.29 37.57 18.54
C GLY A 58 30.87 38.64 17.53
N ALA A 59 31.79 39.13 16.69
CA ALA A 59 31.47 40.09 15.64
C ALA A 59 30.74 39.39 14.48
N ASP A 60 29.78 40.11 13.88
CA ASP A 60 29.17 39.69 12.63
C ASP A 60 30.17 39.90 11.48
N VAL A 61 30.39 38.85 10.68
CA VAL A 61 31.37 38.85 9.59
C VAL A 61 30.64 38.56 8.30
N ASP A 62 30.87 39.41 7.29
CA ASP A 62 30.35 39.16 5.96
C ASP A 62 31.05 37.96 5.29
N LEU A 63 30.30 36.86 5.19
CA LEU A 63 30.68 35.63 4.50
C LEU A 63 30.06 35.51 3.10
N GLY A 64 29.31 36.52 2.65
CA GLY A 64 28.58 36.48 1.38
C GLY A 64 27.26 35.71 1.44
N HIS A 65 26.80 35.31 2.64
CA HIS A 65 25.49 34.69 2.86
C HIS A 65 24.97 34.99 4.28
N SER A 66 23.65 34.92 4.48
CA SER A 66 23.00 35.16 5.78
C SER A 66 22.92 33.92 6.68
N LEU A 67 23.40 32.77 6.22
CA LEU A 67 23.29 31.51 6.97
C LEU A 67 24.32 31.48 8.12
N PRO A 68 23.90 31.13 9.35
CA PRO A 68 24.79 31.12 10.51
C PRO A 68 25.86 30.02 10.38
N VAL A 69 27.10 30.35 10.78
CA VAL A 69 28.22 29.40 10.86
C VAL A 69 28.83 29.44 12.25
N ARG A 70 29.24 28.29 12.78
CA ARG A 70 29.95 28.23 14.06
C ARG A 70 31.43 28.48 13.83
N LEU A 71 32.11 29.02 14.84
CA LEU A 71 33.56 29.25 14.80
C LEU A 71 34.34 27.96 14.47
N ASP A 72 33.92 26.82 15.02
CA ASP A 72 34.56 25.54 14.75
C ASP A 72 34.38 25.08 13.29
N ASP A 73 33.23 25.37 12.67
CA ASP A 73 32.98 25.07 11.25
C ASP A 73 33.91 25.91 10.37
N VAL A 74 34.11 27.18 10.70
CA VAL A 74 35.01 28.09 9.97
C VAL A 74 36.47 27.65 10.08
N ARG A 75 36.91 27.23 11.28
CA ARG A 75 38.26 26.68 11.48
C ARG A 75 38.46 25.40 10.66
N GLY A 76 37.53 24.46 10.75
CA GLY A 76 37.58 23.21 9.98
C GLY A 76 37.58 23.45 8.46
N ALA A 77 36.83 24.44 7.97
CA ALA A 77 36.83 24.83 6.56
C ALA A 77 38.19 25.37 6.09
N PHE A 78 38.84 26.24 6.88
CA PHE A 78 40.20 26.69 6.56
C PHE A 78 41.22 25.55 6.59
N ASP A 79 41.11 24.65 7.56
CA ASP A 79 42.00 23.48 7.67
C ASP A 79 41.83 22.55 6.47
N ARG A 80 40.60 22.37 5.95
CA ARG A 80 40.36 21.63 4.71
C ARG A 80 41.00 22.28 3.49
N ILE A 81 40.86 23.60 3.32
CA ILE A 81 41.42 24.32 2.16
C ILE A 81 42.95 24.40 2.20
N LEU A 82 43.54 24.56 3.39
CA LEU A 82 44.99 24.72 3.58
C LEU A 82 45.74 23.40 3.80
N GLY A 83 45.05 22.35 4.25
CA GLY A 83 45.62 21.07 4.66
C GLY A 83 46.01 20.18 3.49
N ASP A 84 45.05 19.43 2.94
CA ASP A 84 45.30 18.48 1.83
C ASP A 84 44.73 19.03 0.51
N PRO A 85 45.55 19.16 -0.55
CA PRO A 85 45.12 19.69 -1.85
C PRO A 85 44.06 18.83 -2.54
N ARG A 86 43.98 17.51 -2.27
CA ARG A 86 42.93 16.62 -2.81
C ARG A 86 41.58 16.94 -2.19
N ARG A 87 41.54 17.15 -0.86
CA ARG A 87 40.32 17.59 -0.15
C ARG A 87 39.86 18.96 -0.62
N ARG A 88 40.80 19.91 -0.77
CA ARG A 88 40.51 21.22 -1.37
C ARG A 88 39.86 21.08 -2.75
N LEU A 89 40.38 20.20 -3.60
CA LEU A 89 39.85 20.01 -4.96
C LEU A 89 38.43 19.41 -4.93
N VAL A 90 38.11 18.52 -3.99
CA VAL A 90 36.73 18.06 -3.74
C VAL A 90 35.80 19.24 -3.42
N ASP A 91 36.19 20.11 -2.49
CA ASP A 91 35.42 21.29 -2.13
C ASP A 91 35.29 22.27 -3.33
N GLU A 92 36.31 22.40 -4.19
CA GLU A 92 36.24 23.20 -5.42
C GLU A 92 35.23 22.62 -6.43
N LEU A 93 35.18 21.29 -6.59
CA LEU A 93 34.25 20.60 -7.50
C LEU A 93 32.78 20.71 -7.08
N PHE A 94 32.50 20.87 -5.79
CA PHE A 94 31.14 21.04 -5.28
C PHE A 94 30.81 22.49 -4.91
N TRP A 95 31.53 23.46 -5.49
CA TRP A 95 31.25 24.88 -5.28
C TRP A 95 31.32 25.69 -6.58
N LEU A 96 30.95 26.97 -6.50
CA LEU A 96 30.83 27.82 -7.68
C LEU A 96 32.20 28.22 -8.25
N TRP A 97 32.33 28.20 -9.58
CA TRP A 97 33.56 28.53 -10.31
C TRP A 97 33.54 29.93 -10.90
N ASP A 98 32.38 30.46 -11.28
CA ASP A 98 32.28 31.83 -11.80
C ASP A 98 32.24 32.86 -10.66
N GLU A 99 33.12 33.87 -10.75
CA GLU A 99 33.00 35.08 -9.94
C GLU A 99 31.90 35.99 -10.51
N ALA A 100 30.78 36.09 -9.79
CA ALA A 100 29.71 37.11 -9.86
C ALA A 100 28.42 36.80 -10.64
N ALA A 101 27.26 36.92 -9.94
CA ALA A 101 26.05 37.57 -10.47
C ALA A 101 24.94 37.91 -9.43
N ASP A 102 25.21 38.08 -8.12
CA ASP A 102 24.15 38.55 -7.20
C ASP A 102 24.51 39.94 -6.67
N GLY A 103 23.89 40.96 -7.28
CA GLY A 103 23.98 42.34 -6.84
C GLY A 103 23.38 42.50 -5.44
N SER A 104 24.24 42.73 -4.46
CA SER A 104 23.82 43.35 -3.20
C SER A 104 23.31 44.77 -3.50
N PRO A 105 22.10 45.18 -3.05
CA PRO A 105 21.58 46.53 -3.29
C PRO A 105 22.38 47.65 -2.59
N ASN A 106 23.33 47.32 -1.72
CA ASN A 106 24.01 48.28 -0.84
C ASN A 106 25.51 48.47 -1.16
N GLY A 107 25.93 48.24 -2.40
CA GLY A 107 27.32 48.42 -2.84
C GLY A 107 27.56 49.72 -3.62
N ALA A 108 27.22 50.89 -3.08
CA ALA A 108 27.70 52.17 -3.62
C ALA A 108 29.19 52.36 -3.26
N GLY A 109 30.07 51.67 -3.98
CA GLY A 109 31.51 51.90 -4.01
C GLY A 109 31.93 52.23 -5.44
N PRO A 110 32.80 53.23 -5.66
CA PRO A 110 33.14 53.67 -7.01
C PRO A 110 33.85 52.54 -7.76
N ALA A 111 33.43 52.35 -9.01
CA ALA A 111 34.05 51.47 -9.97
C ALA A 111 35.53 51.80 -10.14
N THR A 112 36.39 51.16 -9.36
CA THR A 112 37.81 51.00 -9.69
C THR A 112 37.95 49.81 -10.60
N THR A 113 37.98 50.12 -11.89
CA THR A 113 38.54 49.30 -12.96
C THR A 113 39.96 48.88 -12.64
N THR A 114 40.13 47.79 -11.91
CA THR A 114 41.41 47.06 -11.81
C THR A 114 41.15 45.57 -11.72
N ALA A 115 41.64 44.88 -12.75
CA ALA A 115 41.83 43.43 -12.83
C ALA A 115 40.58 42.56 -12.70
N ARG A 116 39.79 42.54 -13.77
CA ARG A 116 39.09 41.33 -14.19
C ARG A 116 40.14 40.28 -14.58
N THR A 117 40.77 39.62 -13.61
CA THR A 117 41.43 38.33 -13.85
C THR A 117 40.32 37.32 -14.08
N ALA A 118 39.75 37.38 -15.29
CA ALA A 118 39.16 36.21 -15.90
C ALA A 118 40.15 35.07 -15.68
N THR A 119 39.72 34.08 -14.91
CA THR A 119 40.34 32.78 -14.73
C THR A 119 41.02 32.39 -16.04
N ALA A 120 42.36 32.32 -16.04
CA ALA A 120 43.17 32.01 -17.21
C ALA A 120 43.05 30.53 -17.63
N CYS A 121 41.85 29.94 -17.50
CA CYS A 121 41.54 28.64 -18.09
C CYS A 121 41.22 28.86 -19.57
N SER A 122 41.73 28.00 -20.44
CA SER A 122 41.32 27.88 -21.85
C SER A 122 39.92 27.26 -22.03
N CYS A 123 39.13 27.21 -20.96
CA CYS A 123 37.82 26.60 -20.88
C CYS A 123 36.81 27.28 -21.83
N PRO A 124 35.87 26.54 -22.45
CA PRO A 124 34.73 27.15 -23.11
C PRO A 124 33.95 28.02 -22.13
N LYS A 125 33.47 29.19 -22.60
CA LYS A 125 32.76 30.17 -21.77
C LYS A 125 31.52 29.63 -21.06
N THR A 126 30.89 28.57 -21.58
CA THR A 126 29.69 28.00 -20.95
C THR A 126 30.01 26.99 -19.86
N LEU A 127 31.25 26.48 -19.76
CA LEU A 127 31.56 25.37 -18.86
C LEU A 127 31.31 25.73 -17.39
N HIS A 128 31.79 26.88 -16.93
CA HIS A 128 31.66 27.34 -15.54
C HIS A 128 30.20 27.63 -15.22
N HIS A 129 29.50 28.34 -16.10
CA HIS A 129 28.05 28.54 -16.02
C HIS A 129 27.27 27.22 -15.90
N ASP A 130 27.56 26.23 -16.74
CA ASP A 130 26.83 24.95 -16.77
C ASP A 130 27.12 24.11 -15.51
N HIS A 131 28.36 24.14 -15.02
CA HIS A 131 28.75 23.54 -13.75
C HIS A 131 28.02 24.20 -12.56
N ASP A 132 28.07 25.52 -12.49
CA ASP A 132 27.48 26.27 -11.39
C ASP A 132 25.95 26.15 -11.39
N ALA A 133 25.32 26.02 -12.57
CA ALA A 133 23.91 25.66 -12.69
C ALA A 133 23.61 24.28 -12.12
N ALA A 134 24.48 23.28 -12.32
CA ALA A 134 24.34 21.95 -11.74
C ALA A 134 24.49 21.97 -10.21
N VAL A 135 25.49 22.69 -9.69
CA VAL A 135 25.69 22.91 -8.25
C VAL A 135 24.47 23.57 -7.62
N ARG A 136 23.97 24.67 -8.20
CA ARG A 136 22.78 25.38 -7.69
C ARG A 136 21.52 24.52 -7.73
N ALA A 137 21.29 23.79 -8.82
CA ALA A 137 20.11 22.93 -8.93
C ALA A 137 20.13 21.79 -7.91
N HIS A 138 21.30 21.17 -7.68
CA HIS A 138 21.44 20.11 -6.70
C HIS A 138 21.35 20.65 -5.26
N SER A 139 21.96 21.81 -4.97
CA SER A 139 21.81 22.48 -3.68
C SER A 139 20.35 22.80 -3.38
N ALA A 140 19.62 23.41 -4.33
CA ALA A 140 18.21 23.74 -4.13
C ALA A 140 17.34 22.50 -3.88
N ALA A 141 17.62 21.38 -4.57
CA ALA A 141 16.93 20.12 -4.30
C ALA A 141 17.20 19.61 -2.88
N LEU A 142 18.47 19.60 -2.45
CA LEU A 142 18.85 19.18 -1.10
C LEU A 142 18.31 20.11 -0.01
N ASP A 143 18.35 21.42 -0.23
CA ASP A 143 17.85 22.42 0.69
C ASP A 143 16.34 22.23 0.91
N LEU A 144 15.57 22.00 -0.16
CA LEU A 144 14.14 21.74 -0.05
C LEU A 144 13.84 20.47 0.77
N GLU A 145 14.54 19.37 0.54
CA GLU A 145 14.32 18.12 1.28
C GLU A 145 14.78 18.21 2.74
N VAL A 146 15.84 18.98 3.04
CA VAL A 146 16.35 19.17 4.40
C VAL A 146 15.47 20.11 5.22
N GLU A 147 14.86 21.12 4.60
CA GLU A 147 14.04 22.12 5.29
C GLU A 147 12.60 21.65 5.57
N ASN A 148 12.17 20.58 4.90
CA ASN A 148 10.81 20.07 5.01
C ASN A 148 10.81 18.66 5.59
N ASP A 149 10.20 18.48 6.76
CA ASP A 149 10.10 17.18 7.44
C ASP A 149 9.32 16.12 6.61
N ALA A 150 8.45 16.58 5.70
CA ALA A 150 7.77 15.75 4.70
C ALA A 150 7.41 16.59 3.46
N VAL A 151 7.72 16.08 2.26
CA VAL A 151 7.40 16.69 0.97
C VAL A 151 6.23 15.94 0.28
N SER A 152 5.71 14.90 0.94
CA SER A 152 4.76 13.89 0.46
C SER A 152 3.41 14.37 -0.11
N ALA A 153 3.05 15.67 -0.06
CA ALA A 153 1.81 16.16 -0.65
C ALA A 153 1.85 17.66 -1.00
N GLY A 154 1.24 18.03 -2.13
CA GLY A 154 1.00 19.42 -2.53
C GLY A 154 2.10 20.04 -3.41
N PRO A 155 2.13 21.39 -3.55
CA PRO A 155 3.02 22.10 -4.47
C PRO A 155 4.52 21.85 -4.27
N HIS A 156 4.94 21.50 -3.05
CA HIS A 156 6.33 21.18 -2.73
C HIS A 156 6.80 19.87 -3.39
N LEU A 157 5.89 18.92 -3.64
CA LEU A 157 6.22 17.67 -4.32
C LEU A 157 6.61 17.91 -5.78
N ASP A 158 5.80 18.69 -6.50
CA ASP A 158 6.07 19.03 -7.91
C ASP A 158 7.36 19.83 -8.05
N GLU A 159 7.62 20.73 -7.10
CA GLU A 159 8.87 21.48 -7.04
C GLU A 159 10.07 20.56 -6.78
N ALA A 160 9.99 19.66 -5.79
CA ALA A 160 11.06 18.72 -5.49
C ALA A 160 11.39 17.81 -6.68
N VAL A 161 10.38 17.23 -7.32
CA VAL A 161 10.55 16.37 -8.51
C VAL A 161 11.23 17.15 -9.64
N ARG A 162 10.82 18.40 -9.87
CA ARG A 162 11.45 19.27 -10.87
C ARG A 162 12.91 19.59 -10.52
N LEU A 163 13.21 19.94 -9.27
CA LEU A 163 14.56 20.29 -8.83
C LEU A 163 15.51 19.09 -8.97
N TRP A 164 15.11 17.90 -8.50
CA TRP A 164 15.89 16.67 -8.63
C TRP A 164 16.12 16.27 -10.08
N SER A 165 15.08 16.30 -10.92
CA SER A 165 15.20 16.02 -12.35
C SER A 165 16.15 16.99 -13.05
N ASN A 166 16.10 18.27 -12.68
CA ASN A 166 16.97 19.29 -13.21
C ASN A 166 18.44 19.08 -12.78
N ALA A 167 18.67 18.79 -11.50
CA ALA A 167 20.00 18.50 -10.95
C ALA A 167 20.64 17.28 -11.63
N ALA A 168 19.92 16.17 -11.71
CA ALA A 168 20.35 14.95 -12.38
C ALA A 168 20.73 15.21 -13.85
N ARG A 169 19.86 15.93 -14.58
CA ARG A 169 20.11 16.29 -15.98
C ARG A 169 21.36 17.15 -16.15
N LEU A 170 21.53 18.20 -15.34
CA LEU A 170 22.65 19.14 -15.44
C LEU A 170 23.97 18.48 -15.08
N TRP A 171 24.04 17.75 -13.96
CA TRP A 171 25.24 16.98 -13.60
C TRP A 171 25.57 15.92 -14.67
N GLY A 172 24.56 15.18 -15.14
CA GLY A 172 24.75 14.21 -16.22
C GLY A 172 25.29 14.84 -17.51
N GLN A 173 24.94 16.09 -17.83
CA GLN A 173 25.51 16.82 -18.97
C GLN A 173 26.95 17.26 -18.72
N VAL A 174 27.25 17.80 -17.54
CA VAL A 174 28.59 18.30 -17.18
C VAL A 174 29.62 17.18 -17.15
N LEU A 175 29.34 16.06 -16.46
CA LEU A 175 30.30 14.97 -16.28
C LEU A 175 30.68 14.23 -17.57
N ARG A 176 29.79 14.25 -18.58
CA ARG A 176 30.06 13.64 -19.90
C ARG A 176 30.98 14.48 -20.79
N ARG A 177 31.23 15.75 -20.45
CA ARG A 177 32.04 16.65 -21.29
C ARG A 177 33.51 16.46 -21.01
N ALA A 178 34.31 16.15 -22.03
CA ALA A 178 35.77 16.08 -21.90
C ALA A 178 36.37 17.40 -21.35
N VAL A 179 35.83 18.54 -21.81
CA VAL A 179 36.27 19.88 -21.36
C VAL A 179 36.08 20.16 -19.87
N PHE A 180 35.17 19.45 -19.18
CA PHE A 180 35.06 19.51 -17.73
C PHE A 180 36.30 18.92 -17.07
N TRP A 181 36.72 17.74 -17.52
CA TRP A 181 37.93 17.08 -17.02
C TRP A 181 39.21 17.81 -17.42
N ASP A 182 39.23 18.48 -18.58
CA ASP A 182 40.32 19.39 -18.96
C ASP A 182 40.45 20.56 -17.98
N HIS A 183 39.34 21.10 -17.48
CA HIS A 183 39.35 22.13 -16.44
C HIS A 183 39.94 21.60 -15.12
N VAL A 184 39.55 20.39 -14.69
CA VAL A 184 40.10 19.77 -13.48
C VAL A 184 41.61 19.55 -13.61
N ARG A 185 42.10 19.06 -14.76
CA ARG A 185 43.54 18.97 -15.06
C ARG A 185 44.25 20.32 -14.95
N HIS A 186 43.65 21.36 -15.52
CA HIS A 186 44.19 22.70 -15.42
C HIS A 186 44.26 23.17 -13.96
N ARG A 187 43.23 22.91 -13.15
CA ARG A 187 43.25 23.23 -11.71
C ARG A 187 44.34 22.49 -10.96
N ILE A 188 44.53 21.19 -11.21
CA ILE A 188 45.64 20.41 -10.64
C ILE A 188 46.99 21.05 -10.99
N ALA A 189 47.20 21.41 -12.26
CA ALA A 189 48.44 22.07 -12.70
C ALA A 189 48.65 23.45 -12.05
N VAL A 190 47.58 24.21 -11.80
CA VAL A 190 47.66 25.52 -11.13
C VAL A 190 47.94 25.38 -9.63
N LEU A 191 47.42 24.33 -8.98
CA LEU A 191 47.72 24.05 -7.57
C LEU A 191 49.17 23.60 -7.37
N ASP A 192 49.78 23.00 -8.41
CA ASP A 192 51.20 22.59 -8.48
C ASP A 192 51.66 21.84 -7.22
N ASP A 193 50.85 20.85 -6.81
CA ASP A 193 51.13 20.01 -5.65
C ASP A 193 51.40 18.57 -6.09
N ARG A 194 52.51 18.00 -5.62
CA ARG A 194 52.98 16.64 -5.98
C ARG A 194 51.99 15.52 -5.63
N GLN A 195 51.00 15.79 -4.78
CA GLN A 195 49.95 14.85 -4.40
C GLN A 195 48.79 14.79 -5.40
N LEU A 196 48.77 15.70 -6.39
CA LEU A 196 47.75 15.77 -7.42
C LEU A 196 48.36 15.34 -8.77
N ASP A 197 47.98 14.15 -9.24
CA ASP A 197 48.33 13.63 -10.57
C ASP A 197 47.09 13.14 -11.33
N GLU A 198 47.26 12.53 -12.50
CA GLU A 198 46.13 12.08 -13.33
C GLU A 198 45.29 10.99 -12.63
N SER A 199 45.84 10.21 -11.69
CA SER A 199 45.10 9.18 -10.97
C SER A 199 43.98 9.75 -10.09
N VAL A 200 44.14 11.00 -9.63
CA VAL A 200 43.10 11.75 -8.90
C VAL A 200 41.91 12.04 -9.82
N ILE A 201 42.13 12.30 -11.11
CA ILE A 201 41.05 12.54 -12.08
C ILE A 201 40.30 11.26 -12.40
N ASP A 202 41.01 10.15 -12.57
CA ASP A 202 40.37 8.85 -12.76
C ASP A 202 39.53 8.48 -11.53
N THR A 203 40.04 8.72 -10.32
CA THR A 203 39.28 8.58 -9.08
C THR A 203 38.03 9.45 -9.06
N PHE A 204 38.12 10.73 -9.47
CA PHE A 204 36.93 11.59 -9.57
C PHE A 204 35.93 11.10 -10.61
N ARG A 205 36.38 10.63 -11.78
CA ARG A 205 35.48 10.12 -12.83
C ARG A 205 34.68 8.93 -12.34
N ASP A 206 35.34 8.02 -11.63
CA ASP A 206 34.71 6.80 -11.15
C ASP A 206 33.79 7.06 -9.95
N ALA A 207 34.20 7.91 -9.00
CA ALA A 207 33.49 8.09 -7.73
C ALA A 207 32.47 9.24 -7.72
N MET A 208 32.61 10.26 -8.56
CA MET A 208 31.75 11.45 -8.49
C MET A 208 30.26 11.18 -8.78
N PRO A 209 29.88 10.36 -9.79
CA PRO A 209 28.47 10.00 -9.99
C PRO A 209 27.82 9.39 -8.73
N GLY A 210 28.53 8.46 -8.07
CA GLY A 210 28.08 7.85 -6.81
C GLY A 210 28.03 8.85 -5.65
N THR A 211 28.99 9.76 -5.59
CA THR A 211 29.05 10.84 -4.58
C THR A 211 27.84 11.78 -4.68
N LEU A 212 27.37 12.07 -5.91
CA LEU A 212 26.23 12.95 -6.15
C LEU A 212 24.88 12.32 -5.78
N VAL A 213 24.72 11.00 -5.93
CA VAL A 213 23.46 10.31 -5.59
C VAL A 213 23.36 9.94 -4.10
N LYS A 214 24.49 9.81 -3.40
CA LYS A 214 24.51 9.38 -2.00
C LYS A 214 23.70 10.28 -1.04
N PRO A 215 23.71 11.63 -1.14
CA PRO A 215 22.82 12.47 -0.33
C PRO A 215 21.34 12.11 -0.46
N LEU A 216 20.90 11.76 -1.67
CA LEU A 216 19.52 11.35 -1.95
C LEU A 216 19.19 9.98 -1.32
N ILE A 217 20.16 9.07 -1.31
CA ILE A 217 20.05 7.76 -0.63
C ILE A 217 19.96 7.94 0.89
N GLU A 218 20.79 8.81 1.46
CA GLU A 218 20.74 9.13 2.90
C GLU A 218 19.40 9.77 3.29
N LEU A 219 18.88 10.69 2.47
CA LEU A 219 17.54 11.26 2.67
C LEU A 219 16.45 10.19 2.58
N ALA A 220 16.51 9.27 1.61
CA ALA A 220 15.55 8.19 1.48
C ALA A 220 15.54 7.29 2.73
N ALA A 221 16.72 6.93 3.24
CA ALA A 221 16.85 6.11 4.45
C ALA A 221 16.33 6.84 5.70
N ALA A 222 16.55 8.15 5.81
CA ALA A 222 16.12 8.97 6.94
C ALA A 222 14.66 9.44 6.88
N ALA A 223 14.02 9.39 5.71
CA ALA A 223 12.66 9.86 5.51
C ALA A 223 11.69 9.19 6.49
N SER A 224 10.80 9.97 7.10
CA SER A 224 9.77 9.47 8.03
C SER A 224 8.55 8.93 7.27
N ALA A 225 8.11 9.65 6.24
CA ALA A 225 6.96 9.30 5.41
C ALA A 225 7.31 8.20 4.38
N PRO A 226 6.50 7.12 4.27
CA PRO A 226 6.72 6.06 3.27
C PRO A 226 6.73 6.55 1.83
N ALA A 227 5.88 7.53 1.50
CA ALA A 227 5.78 8.10 0.15
C ALA A 227 7.07 8.83 -0.26
N ASP A 228 7.64 9.64 0.64
CA ASP A 228 8.93 10.30 0.40
C ASP A 228 10.07 9.29 0.28
N ARG A 229 10.11 8.26 1.13
CA ARG A 229 11.11 7.19 1.03
C ARG A 229 11.09 6.51 -0.33
N LEU A 230 9.91 6.10 -0.79
CA LEU A 230 9.73 5.46 -2.10
C LEU A 230 10.14 6.39 -3.25
N ARG A 231 9.72 7.66 -3.19
CA ARG A 231 10.05 8.68 -4.19
C ARG A 231 11.55 8.92 -4.28
N LEU A 232 12.21 9.16 -3.15
CA LEU A 232 13.64 9.45 -3.10
C LEU A 232 14.47 8.23 -3.55
N ALA A 233 14.10 7.02 -3.12
CA ALA A 233 14.74 5.79 -3.57
C ALA A 233 14.55 5.57 -5.09
N LYS A 234 13.39 5.92 -5.65
CA LYS A 234 13.16 5.89 -7.10
C LYS A 234 14.04 6.91 -7.83
N LEU A 235 14.06 8.17 -7.37
CA LEU A 235 14.91 9.21 -7.94
C LEU A 235 16.40 8.83 -7.91
N ALA A 236 16.85 8.15 -6.85
CA ALA A 236 18.22 7.65 -6.76
C ALA A 236 18.50 6.59 -7.85
N ARG A 237 17.57 5.65 -8.07
CA ARG A 237 17.72 4.60 -9.10
C ARG A 237 17.71 5.17 -10.52
N ASP A 238 16.97 6.25 -10.73
CA ASP A 238 16.86 6.95 -12.02
C ASP A 238 18.03 7.94 -12.25
N TRP A 239 18.96 8.06 -11.28
CA TRP A 239 20.08 8.99 -11.38
C TRP A 239 21.03 8.61 -12.53
N PRO A 240 21.42 9.57 -13.40
CA PRO A 240 22.23 9.26 -14.57
C PRO A 240 23.67 8.93 -14.19
N LEU A 241 24.33 8.13 -15.03
CA LEU A 241 25.76 7.77 -14.93
C LEU A 241 26.12 6.85 -13.75
N VAL A 242 25.14 6.42 -12.94
CA VAL A 242 25.32 5.37 -11.94
C VAL A 242 24.48 4.16 -12.37
N PRO A 243 25.07 2.96 -12.50
CA PRO A 243 24.28 1.76 -12.78
C PRO A 243 23.26 1.50 -11.66
N SER A 244 22.03 1.12 -12.02
CA SER A 244 20.96 0.89 -11.05
C SER A 244 21.33 -0.17 -9.99
N GLY A 245 22.14 -1.16 -10.35
CA GLY A 245 22.65 -2.17 -9.41
C GLY A 245 23.56 -1.57 -8.33
N SER A 246 24.42 -0.62 -8.69
CA SER A 246 25.27 0.08 -7.72
C SER A 246 24.46 1.00 -6.80
N VAL A 247 23.38 1.59 -7.29
CA VAL A 247 22.43 2.33 -6.44
C VAL A 247 21.71 1.40 -5.47
N ASP A 248 21.28 0.23 -5.95
CA ASP A 248 20.64 -0.78 -5.11
C ASP A 248 21.59 -1.26 -3.99
N ASP A 249 22.88 -1.48 -4.28
CA ASP A 249 23.89 -1.83 -3.27
C ASP A 249 24.04 -0.73 -2.20
N LEU A 250 24.08 0.54 -2.62
CA LEU A 250 24.17 1.68 -1.71
C LEU A 250 22.89 1.88 -0.86
N LEU A 251 21.72 1.64 -1.44
CA LEU A 251 20.45 1.63 -0.70
C LEU A 251 20.43 0.50 0.33
N GLU A 252 20.97 -0.67 0.00
CA GLU A 252 21.07 -1.80 0.93
C GLU A 252 22.07 -1.53 2.07
N GLU A 253 23.19 -0.88 1.78
CA GLU A 253 24.13 -0.39 2.79
C GLU A 253 23.47 0.62 3.73
N ALA A 254 22.76 1.61 3.18
CA ALA A 254 22.02 2.60 3.96
C ALA A 254 20.89 1.96 4.79
N ALA A 255 20.30 0.86 4.31
CA ALA A 255 19.28 0.10 5.01
C ALA A 255 19.83 -0.81 6.14
N ALA A 256 21.16 -0.96 6.28
CA ALA A 256 21.77 -1.92 7.22
C ALA A 256 21.27 -1.80 8.67
N PRO A 257 21.13 -0.59 9.26
CA PRO A 257 20.59 -0.44 10.63
C PRO A 257 19.15 -0.94 10.77
N HIS A 258 18.34 -0.79 9.73
CA HIS A 258 16.94 -1.26 9.73
C HIS A 258 16.87 -2.78 9.68
N TYR A 259 17.74 -3.44 8.91
CA TYR A 259 17.86 -4.91 8.94
C TYR A 259 18.27 -5.43 10.32
N GLU A 260 19.22 -4.77 10.98
CA GLU A 260 19.68 -5.17 12.31
C GLU A 260 18.56 -5.03 13.35
N SER A 261 17.83 -3.92 13.31
CA SER A 261 16.66 -3.69 14.15
C SER A 261 15.56 -4.73 13.94
N LEU A 262 15.23 -5.05 12.67
CA LEU A 262 14.24 -6.08 12.35
C LEU A 262 14.68 -7.47 12.83
N ARG A 263 15.95 -7.85 12.65
CA ARG A 263 16.49 -9.11 13.18
C ARG A 263 16.42 -9.19 14.70
N ALA A 264 16.70 -8.09 15.40
CA ALA A 264 16.56 -8.04 16.86
C ALA A 264 15.11 -8.26 17.30
N THR A 265 14.15 -7.66 16.59
CA THR A 265 12.71 -7.84 16.81
C THR A 265 12.28 -9.28 16.56
N MET A 266 12.70 -9.86 15.44
CA MET A 266 12.44 -11.27 15.10
C MET A 266 13.00 -12.23 16.15
N LYS A 267 14.20 -11.95 16.69
CA LYS A 267 14.79 -12.76 17.76
C LYS A 267 13.97 -12.71 19.05
N ARG A 268 13.42 -11.53 19.41
CA ARG A 268 12.53 -11.41 20.58
C ARG A 268 11.24 -12.20 20.37
N ALA A 269 10.61 -12.05 19.22
CA ALA A 269 9.39 -12.77 18.88
C ALA A 269 9.61 -14.30 18.87
N SER A 270 10.69 -14.78 18.26
CA SER A 270 11.09 -16.20 18.31
C SER A 270 11.28 -16.70 19.74
N SER A 271 11.92 -15.90 20.61
CA SER A 271 12.13 -16.29 22.02
C SER A 271 10.80 -16.39 22.79
N GLN A 272 9.80 -15.58 22.45
CA GLN A 272 8.46 -15.70 23.03
C GLN A 272 7.75 -16.97 22.55
N LEU A 273 7.86 -17.30 21.26
CA LEU A 273 7.30 -18.52 20.70
C LEU A 273 7.91 -19.77 21.34
N ASP A 274 9.24 -19.82 21.49
CA ASP A 274 9.95 -20.92 22.15
C ASP A 274 9.54 -21.07 23.63
N GLY A 275 9.14 -19.96 24.27
CA GLY A 275 8.58 -19.95 25.63
C GLY A 275 7.11 -20.35 25.72
N GLY A 276 6.46 -20.72 24.61
CA GLY A 276 5.04 -21.07 24.54
C GLY A 276 4.09 -19.85 24.54
N ASN A 277 4.61 -18.63 24.36
CA ASN A 277 3.79 -17.42 24.25
C ASN A 277 3.62 -17.02 22.78
N TRP A 278 2.90 -17.84 22.01
CA TRP A 278 2.64 -17.57 20.58
C TRP A 278 1.84 -16.29 20.33
N ASP A 279 0.89 -15.93 21.21
CA ASP A 279 0.14 -14.68 21.09
C ASP A 279 1.06 -13.46 21.26
N GLY A 280 1.97 -13.48 22.24
CA GLY A 280 2.95 -12.41 22.42
C GLY A 280 4.00 -12.37 21.31
N ALA A 281 4.40 -13.54 20.78
CA ALA A 281 5.27 -13.61 19.61
C ALA A 281 4.63 -12.99 18.37
N ALA A 282 3.37 -13.32 18.10
CA ALA A 282 2.62 -12.73 17.00
C ALA A 282 2.41 -11.22 17.21
N ALA A 283 2.05 -10.78 18.42
CA ALA A 283 1.93 -9.36 18.74
C ALA A 283 3.25 -8.60 18.47
N GLU A 284 4.41 -9.13 18.89
CA GLU A 284 5.71 -8.54 18.58
C GLU A 284 5.95 -8.43 17.06
N VAL A 285 5.50 -9.42 16.28
CA VAL A 285 5.58 -9.36 14.81
C VAL A 285 4.69 -8.27 14.24
N TYR A 286 3.41 -8.21 14.63
CA TYR A 286 2.47 -7.22 14.09
C TYR A 286 2.81 -5.79 14.50
N ASP A 287 3.18 -5.58 15.76
CA ASP A 287 3.39 -4.24 16.32
C ASP A 287 4.75 -3.65 15.90
N HIS A 288 5.76 -4.50 15.64
CA HIS A 288 7.13 -4.03 15.41
C HIS A 288 7.76 -4.58 14.14
N ALA A 289 7.66 -5.89 13.85
CA ALA A 289 8.35 -6.48 12.70
C ALA A 289 7.71 -6.08 11.37
N LEU A 290 6.37 -6.09 11.25
CA LEU A 290 5.66 -5.70 10.02
C LEU A 290 5.88 -4.21 9.67
N PRO A 291 5.76 -3.24 10.60
CA PRO A 291 6.09 -1.85 10.29
C PRO A 291 7.55 -1.65 9.85
N ALA A 292 8.50 -2.33 10.52
CA ALA A 292 9.91 -2.27 10.15
C ALA A 292 10.19 -2.91 8.78
N LEU A 293 9.49 -3.99 8.45
CA LEU A 293 9.56 -4.63 7.14
C LEU A 293 8.94 -3.75 6.04
N ALA A 294 7.81 -3.10 6.30
CA ALA A 294 7.20 -2.16 5.36
C ALA A 294 8.13 -0.97 5.07
N LEU A 295 8.84 -0.48 6.09
CA LEU A 295 9.91 0.51 5.91
C LEU A 295 10.99 -0.01 4.96
N LEU A 296 11.50 -1.22 5.19
CA LEU A 296 12.49 -1.84 4.30
C LEU A 296 11.96 -2.02 2.87
N GLU A 297 10.74 -2.50 2.69
CA GLU A 297 10.13 -2.70 1.36
C GLU A 297 10.00 -1.39 0.56
N SER A 298 9.77 -0.26 1.24
CA SER A 298 9.72 1.06 0.58
C SER A 298 11.09 1.57 0.12
N LEU A 299 12.19 1.10 0.73
CA LEU A 299 13.55 1.53 0.41
C LEU A 299 14.25 0.52 -0.51
N VAL A 300 14.24 -0.75 -0.10
CA VAL A 300 14.91 -1.91 -0.70
C VAL A 300 13.89 -3.05 -0.92
N PRO A 301 13.04 -2.98 -1.96
CA PRO A 301 11.96 -3.93 -2.16
C PRO A 301 12.46 -5.36 -2.42
N HIS A 302 11.76 -6.37 -1.90
CA HIS A 302 12.16 -7.78 -2.04
C HIS A 302 12.28 -8.26 -3.49
N ALA A 303 11.53 -7.67 -4.42
CA ALA A 303 11.62 -7.98 -5.86
C ALA A 303 13.00 -7.65 -6.47
N ARG A 304 13.77 -6.76 -5.82
CA ARG A 304 15.12 -6.36 -6.26
C ARG A 304 16.21 -6.82 -5.30
N HIS A 305 15.90 -6.94 -4.01
CA HIS A 305 16.87 -7.22 -2.96
C HIS A 305 16.64 -8.59 -2.33
N ARG A 306 17.58 -9.50 -2.57
CA ARG A 306 17.55 -10.87 -2.00
C ARG A 306 17.53 -10.85 -0.47
N ARG A 307 18.21 -9.89 0.17
CA ARG A 307 18.24 -9.76 1.63
C ARG A 307 16.87 -9.40 2.21
N THR A 308 16.12 -8.50 1.55
CA THR A 308 14.72 -8.19 1.91
C THR A 308 13.83 -9.40 1.70
N ALA A 309 13.95 -10.11 0.55
CA ALA A 309 13.18 -11.32 0.30
C ALA A 309 13.40 -12.38 1.40
N SER A 310 14.66 -12.58 1.82
CA SER A 310 15.01 -13.50 2.90
C SER A 310 14.34 -13.11 4.23
N ILE A 311 14.46 -11.85 4.66
CA ILE A 311 13.90 -11.45 5.97
C ILE A 311 12.38 -11.40 5.96
N ARG A 312 11.76 -11.03 4.82
CA ARG A 312 10.31 -11.13 4.59
C ARG A 312 9.84 -12.57 4.78
N ASN A 313 10.59 -13.52 4.23
CA ASN A 313 10.31 -14.94 4.37
C ASN A 313 10.51 -15.46 5.80
N ASP A 314 11.53 -14.98 6.52
CA ASP A 314 11.74 -15.32 7.93
C ASP A 314 10.55 -14.86 8.80
N VAL A 315 9.98 -13.67 8.50
CA VAL A 315 8.76 -13.18 9.15
C VAL A 315 7.56 -14.08 8.84
N ALA A 316 7.42 -14.52 7.59
CA ALA A 316 6.38 -15.46 7.18
C ALA A 316 6.46 -16.78 7.96
N VAL A 317 7.66 -17.37 8.05
CA VAL A 317 7.91 -18.61 8.80
C VAL A 317 7.54 -18.45 10.28
N LEU A 318 7.92 -17.32 10.89
CA LEU A 318 7.60 -17.08 12.30
C LEU A 318 6.10 -16.98 12.56
N LEU A 319 5.35 -16.27 11.71
CA LEU A 319 3.88 -16.18 11.82
C LEU A 319 3.21 -17.53 11.60
N ASN A 320 3.67 -18.31 10.61
CA ASN A 320 3.21 -19.67 10.38
C ASN A 320 3.41 -20.55 11.62
N ASN A 321 4.56 -20.44 12.28
CA ASN A 321 4.86 -21.23 13.47
C ASN A 321 4.04 -20.77 14.68
N CYS A 322 3.78 -19.47 14.82
CA CYS A 322 2.84 -18.96 15.84
C CYS A 322 1.43 -19.54 15.62
N ALA A 323 0.95 -19.55 14.37
CA ALA A 323 -0.38 -20.06 14.03
C ALA A 323 -0.50 -21.57 14.27
N THR A 324 0.54 -22.32 13.91
CA THR A 324 0.62 -23.77 14.15
C THR A 324 0.63 -24.06 15.65
N ALA A 325 1.47 -23.37 16.43
CA ALA A 325 1.52 -23.54 17.88
C ALA A 325 0.19 -23.19 18.58
N ALA A 326 -0.48 -22.12 18.16
CA ALA A 326 -1.80 -21.75 18.67
C ALA A 326 -2.86 -22.81 18.31
N THR A 327 -2.81 -23.34 17.08
CA THR A 327 -3.71 -24.40 16.61
C THR A 327 -3.51 -25.69 17.42
N ASP A 328 -2.26 -26.07 17.67
CA ASP A 328 -1.93 -27.24 18.48
C ASP A 328 -2.35 -27.07 19.95
N GLY A 329 -2.19 -25.88 20.52
CA GLY A 329 -2.50 -25.60 21.92
C GLY A 329 -3.99 -25.40 22.22
N LEU A 330 -4.72 -24.70 21.35
CA LEU A 330 -6.10 -24.27 21.60
C LEU A 330 -7.13 -24.95 20.68
N GLY A 331 -6.69 -25.64 19.63
CA GLY A 331 -7.57 -26.24 18.62
C GLY A 331 -8.50 -25.19 17.98
N PRO A 332 -9.82 -25.47 17.88
CA PRO A 332 -10.79 -24.55 17.28
C PRO A 332 -10.88 -23.16 17.92
N ALA A 333 -10.48 -23.02 19.18
CA ALA A 333 -10.52 -21.73 19.85
C ALA A 333 -9.47 -20.74 19.30
N ALA A 334 -8.40 -21.23 18.66
CA ALA A 334 -7.38 -20.38 18.02
C ALA A 334 -7.80 -19.80 16.67
N ASN A 335 -8.93 -20.23 16.10
CA ASN A 335 -9.24 -20.03 14.68
C ASN A 335 -9.08 -18.59 14.19
N LEU A 336 -9.60 -17.60 14.92
CA LEU A 336 -9.57 -16.19 14.52
C LEU A 336 -8.13 -15.66 14.40
N ASN A 337 -7.31 -15.91 15.42
CA ASN A 337 -5.91 -15.46 15.44
C ASN A 337 -5.04 -16.25 14.47
N ALA A 338 -5.16 -17.58 14.47
CA ALA A 338 -4.35 -18.46 13.62
C ALA A 338 -4.62 -18.24 12.13
N SER A 339 -5.89 -18.06 11.73
CA SER A 339 -6.25 -17.77 10.34
C SER A 339 -5.65 -16.45 9.86
N LYS A 340 -5.75 -15.39 10.68
CA LYS A 340 -5.13 -14.09 10.40
C LYS A 340 -3.62 -14.24 10.20
N TRP A 341 -2.93 -14.97 11.08
CA TRP A 341 -1.49 -15.14 11.01
C TRP A 341 -1.04 -15.98 9.80
N PHE A 342 -1.77 -17.05 9.44
CA PHE A 342 -1.51 -17.81 8.23
C PHE A 342 -1.69 -16.97 6.96
N ARG A 343 -2.72 -16.10 6.91
CA ARG A 343 -2.96 -15.20 5.78
C ARG A 343 -1.78 -14.25 5.58
N THR A 344 -1.36 -13.55 6.64
CA THR A 344 -0.19 -12.66 6.56
C THR A 344 1.09 -13.42 6.27
N ALA A 345 1.28 -14.63 6.81
CA ALA A 345 2.41 -15.48 6.44
C ALA A 345 2.41 -15.81 4.93
N ALA A 346 1.25 -16.10 4.34
CA ALA A 346 1.12 -16.41 2.93
C ALA A 346 1.44 -15.20 2.03
N GLU A 347 1.03 -14.01 2.43
CA GLU A 347 1.37 -12.76 1.73
C GLU A 347 2.87 -12.45 1.76
N LEU A 348 3.53 -12.81 2.87
CA LEU A 348 4.97 -12.53 3.08
C LEU A 348 5.89 -13.59 2.46
N ALA A 349 5.44 -14.84 2.34
CA ALA A 349 6.26 -15.94 1.85
C ALA A 349 6.73 -15.69 0.41
N THR A 350 8.04 -15.65 0.21
CA THR A 350 8.65 -15.42 -1.12
C THR A 350 9.24 -16.68 -1.71
N ASP A 351 9.66 -17.64 -0.88
CA ASP A 351 10.19 -18.89 -1.38
C ASP A 351 9.07 -19.94 -1.56
N PRO A 352 9.13 -20.77 -2.62
CA PRO A 352 8.07 -21.74 -2.91
C PRO A 352 7.84 -22.78 -1.81
N VAL A 353 8.88 -23.13 -1.05
CA VAL A 353 8.77 -24.14 0.01
C VAL A 353 7.97 -23.57 1.17
N THR A 354 8.30 -22.35 1.62
CA THR A 354 7.55 -21.66 2.67
C THR A 354 6.11 -21.40 2.22
N GLN A 355 5.87 -20.96 0.99
CA GLN A 355 4.52 -20.80 0.46
C GLN A 355 3.71 -22.09 0.56
N GLN A 356 4.31 -23.23 0.17
CA GLN A 356 3.65 -24.52 0.26
C GLN A 356 3.39 -24.94 1.70
N THR A 357 4.37 -24.78 2.60
CA THR A 357 4.20 -25.09 4.03
C THR A 357 3.09 -24.26 4.67
N VAL A 358 3.05 -22.95 4.41
CA VAL A 358 1.99 -22.07 4.91
C VAL A 358 0.63 -22.51 4.40
N ARG A 359 0.50 -22.83 3.11
CA ARG A 359 -0.74 -23.35 2.52
C ARG A 359 -1.19 -24.64 3.20
N THR A 360 -0.29 -25.62 3.31
CA THR A 360 -0.60 -26.91 3.94
C THR A 360 -1.10 -26.74 5.38
N ASN A 361 -0.43 -25.90 6.19
CA ASN A 361 -0.84 -25.69 7.58
C ASN A 361 -2.18 -24.95 7.68
N ARG A 362 -2.40 -23.94 6.83
CA ARG A 362 -3.66 -23.21 6.74
C ARG A 362 -4.82 -24.11 6.34
N ASP A 363 -4.63 -24.94 5.32
CA ASP A 363 -5.63 -25.89 4.86
C ASP A 363 -5.94 -26.93 5.95
N GLY A 364 -4.92 -27.37 6.71
CA GLY A 364 -5.12 -28.22 7.88
C GLY A 364 -6.00 -27.59 8.98
N LEU A 365 -5.81 -26.30 9.28
CA LEU A 365 -6.69 -25.57 10.21
C LEU A 365 -8.13 -25.52 9.68
N ARG A 366 -8.31 -25.24 8.38
CA ARG A 366 -9.62 -25.17 7.73
C ARG A 366 -10.36 -26.49 7.74
N ASP A 367 -9.67 -27.59 7.45
CA ASP A 367 -10.23 -28.96 7.52
C ASP A 367 -10.66 -29.31 8.94
N MET A 368 -9.83 -28.92 9.93
CA MET A 368 -10.18 -29.07 11.34
C MET A 368 -11.45 -28.28 11.68
N MET A 369 -11.58 -27.03 11.23
CA MET A 369 -12.75 -26.18 11.50
C MET A 369 -14.01 -26.71 10.85
N THR A 370 -13.90 -27.18 9.62
CA THR A 370 -15.00 -27.82 8.90
C THR A 370 -15.50 -29.05 9.68
N THR A 371 -14.57 -29.89 10.15
CA THR A 371 -14.89 -31.06 10.96
C THR A 371 -15.58 -30.70 12.28
N PHE A 372 -15.08 -29.70 13.00
CA PHE A 372 -15.68 -29.26 14.26
C PHE A 372 -17.07 -28.64 14.07
N ASN A 373 -17.27 -27.85 13.02
CA ASN A 373 -18.58 -27.28 12.69
C ASN A 373 -19.59 -28.38 12.37
N GLN A 374 -19.20 -29.41 11.61
CA GLN A 374 -20.06 -30.56 11.35
C GLN A 374 -20.46 -31.30 12.64
N ILE A 375 -19.51 -31.52 13.55
CA ILE A 375 -19.78 -32.13 14.86
C ILE A 375 -20.78 -31.27 15.65
N ARG A 376 -20.57 -29.95 15.71
CA ARG A 376 -21.46 -29.02 16.42
C ARG A 376 -22.87 -29.06 15.84
N THR A 377 -23.01 -28.96 14.51
CA THR A 377 -24.31 -29.04 13.83
C THR A 377 -25.03 -30.36 14.12
N GLN A 378 -24.32 -31.49 14.12
CA GLN A 378 -24.91 -32.78 14.48
C GLN A 378 -25.37 -32.83 15.94
N VAL A 379 -24.57 -32.28 16.86
CA VAL A 379 -24.95 -32.18 18.28
C VAL A 379 -26.19 -31.31 18.44
N ASP A 380 -26.26 -30.15 17.80
CA ASP A 380 -27.40 -29.24 17.85
C ASP A 380 -28.67 -29.88 17.30
N GLN A 381 -28.59 -30.60 16.18
CA GLN A 381 -29.71 -31.36 15.62
C GLN A 381 -30.21 -32.44 16.60
N LEU A 382 -29.31 -33.17 17.25
CA LEU A 382 -29.67 -34.17 18.26
C LEU A 382 -30.31 -33.52 19.50
N VAL A 383 -29.81 -32.37 19.94
CA VAL A 383 -30.36 -31.61 21.06
C VAL A 383 -31.75 -31.09 20.73
N ALA A 384 -31.94 -30.47 19.54
CA ALA A 384 -33.22 -29.99 19.06
C ALA A 384 -34.27 -31.12 18.94
N ALA A 385 -33.84 -32.34 18.59
CA ALA A 385 -34.69 -33.53 18.56
C ALA A 385 -34.96 -34.15 19.95
N GLY A 386 -34.49 -33.55 21.05
CA GLY A 386 -34.61 -34.07 22.40
C GLY A 386 -33.72 -35.29 22.70
N GLN A 387 -32.74 -35.58 21.84
CA GLN A 387 -31.85 -36.74 21.90
C GLN A 387 -30.52 -36.42 22.60
N ILE A 388 -30.59 -35.93 23.84
CA ILE A 388 -29.41 -35.55 24.63
C ILE A 388 -28.45 -36.73 24.90
N GLY A 389 -28.98 -37.95 25.05
CA GLY A 389 -28.16 -39.15 25.24
C GLY A 389 -27.24 -39.43 24.06
N PRO A 390 -27.79 -39.58 22.84
CA PRO A 390 -27.00 -39.69 21.61
C PRO A 390 -25.99 -38.55 21.39
N ALA A 391 -26.38 -37.29 21.62
CA ALA A 391 -25.47 -36.14 21.51
C ALA A 391 -24.25 -36.28 22.43
N ARG A 392 -24.48 -36.69 23.69
CA ARG A 392 -23.40 -36.94 24.65
C ARG A 392 -22.53 -38.12 24.23
N THR A 393 -23.11 -39.20 23.70
CA THR A 393 -22.35 -40.35 23.21
C THR A 393 -21.46 -39.98 22.02
N LEU A 394 -21.96 -39.15 21.10
CA LEU A 394 -21.20 -38.62 19.97
C LEU A 394 -19.98 -37.84 20.48
N LEU A 395 -20.18 -36.85 21.35
CA LEU A 395 -19.08 -36.05 21.91
C LEU A 395 -18.07 -36.89 22.70
N LEU A 396 -18.51 -37.88 23.48
CA LEU A 396 -17.60 -38.78 24.20
C LEU A 396 -16.80 -39.71 23.26
N ASN A 397 -17.34 -40.05 22.09
CA ASN A 397 -16.61 -40.80 21.07
C ASN A 397 -15.55 -39.90 20.42
N VAL A 398 -15.94 -38.69 20.01
CA VAL A 398 -15.01 -37.69 19.45
C VAL A 398 -13.89 -37.40 20.45
N ARG A 399 -14.21 -37.14 21.72
CA ARG A 399 -13.23 -36.92 22.79
C ARG A 399 -12.22 -38.06 22.93
N ARG A 400 -12.69 -39.31 22.84
CA ARG A 400 -11.81 -40.49 22.90
C ARG A 400 -10.91 -40.61 21.67
N GLN A 401 -11.40 -40.23 20.50
CA GLN A 401 -10.63 -40.22 19.27
C GLN A 401 -9.55 -39.13 19.26
N LEU A 402 -9.84 -37.96 19.83
CA LEU A 402 -8.87 -36.87 19.96
C LEU A 402 -7.73 -37.19 20.93
N ALA A 403 -7.92 -38.14 21.86
CA ALA A 403 -6.89 -38.61 22.79
C ALA A 403 -6.14 -37.51 23.58
N GLY A 404 -6.79 -36.37 23.84
CA GLY A 404 -6.17 -35.21 24.49
C GLY A 404 -5.43 -34.25 23.54
N GLY A 405 -5.56 -34.46 22.23
CA GLY A 405 -5.07 -33.56 21.19
C GLY A 405 -5.94 -32.31 20.98
N PRO A 406 -5.62 -31.49 19.96
CA PRO A 406 -6.25 -30.21 19.70
C PRO A 406 -7.79 -30.28 19.67
N GLY A 407 -8.43 -29.35 20.37
CA GLY A 407 -9.90 -29.24 20.44
C GLY A 407 -10.60 -30.17 21.44
N THR A 408 -9.86 -30.92 22.26
CA THR A 408 -10.43 -31.67 23.39
C THR A 408 -11.21 -30.76 24.35
N ASP A 409 -10.68 -29.56 24.64
CA ASP A 409 -11.32 -28.57 25.52
C ASP A 409 -12.64 -28.04 24.95
N GLU A 410 -12.75 -27.92 23.62
CA GLU A 410 -13.98 -27.51 22.94
C GLU A 410 -15.06 -28.59 23.08
N ILE A 411 -14.69 -29.86 22.88
CA ILE A 411 -15.58 -31.00 23.13
C ILE A 411 -16.01 -31.05 24.60
N ASP A 412 -15.10 -30.76 25.53
CA ASP A 412 -15.41 -30.71 26.96
C ASP A 412 -16.37 -29.55 27.30
N ARG A 413 -16.22 -28.38 26.67
CA ARG A 413 -17.20 -27.28 26.76
C ARG A 413 -18.58 -27.68 26.24
N MET A 414 -18.66 -28.32 25.07
CA MET A 414 -19.93 -28.83 24.55
C MET A 414 -20.56 -29.87 25.49
N LEU A 415 -19.75 -30.77 26.07
CA LEU A 415 -20.22 -31.75 27.05
C LEU A 415 -20.77 -31.10 28.33
N VAL A 416 -20.18 -30.00 28.79
CA VAL A 416 -20.68 -29.20 29.92
C VAL A 416 -21.99 -28.50 29.56
N GLY A 417 -22.09 -27.92 28.35
CA GLY A 417 -23.33 -27.29 27.86
C GLY A 417 -24.52 -28.25 27.86
N LEU A 418 -24.31 -29.51 27.48
CA LEU A 418 -25.34 -30.56 27.53
C LEU A 418 -25.83 -30.90 28.96
N GLN A 419 -25.03 -30.62 30.00
CA GLN A 419 -25.44 -30.85 31.38
C GLN A 419 -26.38 -29.75 31.89
N GLY A 420 -26.19 -28.50 31.44
CA GLY A 420 -27.09 -27.38 31.78
C GLY A 420 -28.49 -27.53 31.18
N ALA A 421 -28.59 -28.10 29.97
CA ALA A 421 -29.86 -28.34 29.28
C ALA A 421 -30.81 -29.34 30.00
N ARG A 422 -30.31 -30.12 30.97
CA ARG A 422 -31.13 -31.05 31.77
C ARG A 422 -31.94 -30.38 32.88
N SER A 423 -31.67 -29.10 33.18
CA SER A 423 -32.23 -28.41 34.35
C SER A 423 -33.44 -27.53 34.02
N GLY A 424 -33.77 -27.34 32.74
CA GLY A 424 -34.87 -26.49 32.29
C GLY A 424 -36.12 -27.27 31.88
N SER A 425 -37.16 -27.15 32.70
CA SER A 425 -38.58 -27.40 32.39
C SER A 425 -39.11 -28.82 32.30
N TYR A 426 -40.03 -29.10 33.24
CA TYR A 426 -41.11 -30.06 33.17
C TYR A 426 -41.98 -29.82 31.92
N GLY A 427 -42.16 -30.85 31.10
CA GLY A 427 -43.13 -30.84 30.01
C GLY A 427 -43.44 -32.26 29.54
N THR A 428 -44.70 -32.64 29.62
CA THR A 428 -45.25 -33.98 29.50
C THR A 428 -44.91 -34.73 28.21
N ARG A 429 -44.59 -36.03 28.38
CA ARG A 429 -44.46 -37.06 27.33
C ARG A 429 -45.68 -37.12 26.39
N PRO A 430 -45.46 -37.57 25.15
CA PRO A 430 -46.22 -38.71 24.64
C PRO A 430 -45.35 -39.88 24.15
N ARG A 431 -46.00 -41.04 24.07
CA ARG A 431 -45.47 -42.39 23.87
C ARG A 431 -45.18 -42.72 22.38
N ARG A 432 -44.04 -43.38 22.19
CA ARG A 432 -43.77 -44.61 21.38
C ARG A 432 -44.37 -44.73 19.97
N GLY A 433 -43.48 -44.91 18.98
CA GLY A 433 -43.73 -45.79 17.84
C GLY A 433 -42.82 -45.60 16.63
N ARG A 434 -41.79 -46.46 16.52
CA ARG A 434 -40.98 -46.87 15.33
C ARG A 434 -39.50 -46.52 15.41
N ARG A 435 -38.74 -47.45 16.01
CA ARG A 435 -37.30 -47.66 15.79
C ARG A 435 -37.17 -48.94 14.97
N LEU A 436 -36.60 -48.84 13.77
CA LEU A 436 -35.63 -49.77 13.16
C LEU A 436 -35.52 -49.39 11.67
N ALA A 437 -34.64 -48.44 11.35
CA ALA A 437 -34.13 -48.22 9.99
C ALA A 437 -32.95 -47.22 9.97
N ARG A 438 -32.87 -46.28 10.93
CA ARG A 438 -31.88 -45.18 10.86
C ARG A 438 -30.55 -45.40 11.59
N ALA A 439 -30.37 -46.52 12.31
CA ALA A 439 -29.15 -46.79 13.08
C ALA A 439 -27.98 -47.37 12.24
N VAL A 440 -28.26 -47.86 11.02
CA VAL A 440 -27.23 -48.45 10.14
C VAL A 440 -26.61 -47.40 9.21
N LEU A 441 -27.36 -46.37 8.81
CA LEU A 441 -26.86 -45.28 7.97
C LEU A 441 -25.80 -44.41 8.72
N LEU A 442 -25.96 -44.27 10.04
CA LEU A 442 -25.13 -43.42 10.89
C LEU A 442 -23.73 -44.02 11.16
N LEU A 443 -23.56 -45.33 11.00
CA LEU A 443 -22.25 -46.00 11.15
C LEU A 443 -21.47 -46.04 9.83
N VAL A 444 -22.15 -46.04 8.68
CA VAL A 444 -21.50 -46.03 7.35
C VAL A 444 -20.97 -44.64 7.02
N VAL A 445 -21.70 -43.57 7.35
CA VAL A 445 -21.24 -42.18 7.18
C VAL A 445 -20.06 -41.86 8.12
N LEU A 446 -20.07 -42.38 9.35
CA LEU A 446 -18.97 -42.21 10.30
C LEU A 446 -17.69 -42.95 9.87
N GLY A 447 -17.81 -44.08 9.17
CA GLY A 447 -16.67 -44.82 8.61
C GLY A 447 -16.03 -44.13 7.40
N LEU A 448 -16.82 -43.44 6.57
CA LEU A 448 -16.33 -42.73 5.38
C LEU A 448 -15.60 -41.42 5.74
N ILE A 449 -16.01 -40.74 6.82
CA ILE A 449 -15.31 -39.55 7.34
C ILE A 449 -13.92 -39.94 7.90
N VAL A 450 -13.81 -41.14 8.50
CA VAL A 450 -12.56 -41.64 9.11
C VAL A 450 -11.53 -42.12 8.07
N ALA A 451 -11.97 -42.61 6.91
CA ALA A 451 -11.05 -43.04 5.85
C ALA A 451 -10.31 -41.86 5.17
N LYS A 452 -10.93 -40.66 5.13
CA LYS A 452 -10.27 -39.46 4.59
C LYS A 452 -9.22 -38.85 5.52
N ILE A 453 -9.37 -38.98 6.83
CA ILE A 453 -8.43 -38.41 7.82
C ILE A 453 -7.11 -39.20 7.89
N VAL A 454 -7.09 -40.47 7.45
CA VAL A 454 -5.91 -41.35 7.55
C VAL A 454 -5.22 -41.60 6.19
N GLY A 455 -5.86 -41.27 5.06
CA GLY A 455 -5.37 -41.61 3.71
C GLY A 455 -4.77 -40.47 2.88
N ALA A 456 -4.59 -39.26 3.41
CA ALA A 456 -4.17 -38.09 2.63
C ALA A 456 -2.64 -37.94 2.42
N PHE A 457 -1.92 -39.05 2.30
CA PHE A 457 -0.51 -39.07 1.91
C PHE A 457 -0.31 -40.15 0.84
N ASP A 458 -0.56 -39.75 -0.41
CA ASP A 458 -0.15 -40.36 -1.69
C ASP A 458 -1.28 -40.13 -2.70
N ASP A 459 -1.15 -39.16 -3.61
CA ASP A 459 -1.09 -39.45 -5.05
C ASP A 459 -0.81 -38.18 -5.87
N ASP A 460 -0.22 -38.44 -7.03
CA ASP A 460 0.36 -37.56 -8.03
C ASP A 460 -0.64 -36.65 -8.78
N GLY A 461 -0.15 -35.44 -9.11
CA GLY A 461 -0.13 -34.98 -10.50
C GLY A 461 -1.38 -34.36 -11.13
N GLY A 462 -1.22 -33.13 -11.63
CA GLY A 462 -1.64 -32.80 -12.99
C GLY A 462 -2.62 -31.64 -13.18
N GLY A 463 -2.22 -30.70 -14.04
CA GLY A 463 -3.13 -30.07 -15.00
C GLY A 463 -3.80 -28.77 -14.57
N GLY A 464 -3.22 -27.65 -14.98
CA GLY A 464 -3.92 -26.37 -15.07
C GLY A 464 -4.87 -26.35 -16.27
N ASP A 465 -6.02 -27.00 -16.13
CA ASP A 465 -7.21 -26.75 -16.95
C ASP A 465 -8.29 -26.09 -16.07
N SER A 466 -9.06 -25.18 -16.67
CA SER A 466 -10.10 -24.37 -16.04
C SER A 466 -11.11 -25.23 -15.26
N TYR A 467 -10.99 -25.26 -13.94
CA TYR A 467 -11.93 -25.95 -13.06
C TYR A 467 -13.33 -25.33 -13.20
N ARG A 468 -14.30 -26.12 -13.67
CA ARG A 468 -15.74 -25.81 -13.61
C ARG A 468 -16.47 -26.94 -12.88
N PRO A 469 -17.39 -26.65 -11.94
CA PRO A 469 -18.21 -27.68 -11.30
C PRO A 469 -19.09 -28.40 -12.34
N GLN A 470 -19.09 -29.73 -12.37
CA GLN A 470 -19.95 -30.52 -13.27
C GLN A 470 -21.33 -30.82 -12.66
N GLY A 471 -21.91 -29.82 -11.98
CA GLY A 471 -23.15 -29.95 -11.23
C GLY A 471 -22.98 -30.33 -9.75
N GLY A 472 -24.06 -30.19 -8.97
CA GLY A 472 -24.09 -30.44 -7.53
C GLY A 472 -24.47 -29.19 -6.74
N THR A 473 -23.97 -29.06 -5.51
CA THR A 473 -24.17 -27.87 -4.68
C THR A 473 -22.82 -27.20 -4.46
N VAL A 474 -22.74 -25.90 -4.69
CA VAL A 474 -21.53 -25.09 -4.47
C VAL A 474 -21.75 -24.08 -3.36
N VAL A 475 -20.69 -23.79 -2.62
CA VAL A 475 -20.67 -22.76 -1.57
C VAL A 475 -20.36 -21.42 -2.21
N VAL A 476 -21.32 -20.50 -2.15
CA VAL A 476 -21.22 -19.18 -2.79
C VAL A 476 -21.33 -18.02 -1.81
N SER A 477 -21.58 -18.29 -0.53
CA SER A 477 -21.67 -17.27 0.52
C SER A 477 -21.17 -17.80 1.87
N ALA A 478 -19.92 -18.25 1.92
CA ALA A 478 -19.19 -18.62 3.14
C ALA A 478 -18.75 -17.39 3.95
N ALA A 479 -18.14 -17.65 5.12
CA ALA A 479 -17.65 -16.62 6.05
C ALA A 479 -16.49 -15.79 5.47
N ASN A 480 -15.64 -16.41 4.65
CA ASN A 480 -14.56 -15.74 3.90
C ASN A 480 -14.73 -16.04 2.40
N VAL A 481 -14.28 -15.15 1.52
CA VAL A 481 -14.32 -15.34 0.07
C VAL A 481 -13.56 -16.60 -0.33
N GLU A 482 -12.41 -16.84 0.30
CA GLU A 482 -11.60 -18.03 0.04
C GLU A 482 -12.28 -19.33 0.46
N ASP A 483 -13.35 -19.27 1.25
CA ASP A 483 -14.18 -20.41 1.66
C ASP A 483 -15.26 -20.78 0.63
N ASN A 484 -15.44 -19.97 -0.42
CA ASN A 484 -16.34 -20.26 -1.52
C ASN A 484 -15.71 -21.18 -2.56
N ASP A 485 -16.56 -21.90 -3.29
CA ASP A 485 -16.17 -22.53 -4.55
C ASP A 485 -15.76 -21.45 -5.56
N ARG A 486 -14.81 -21.77 -6.44
CA ARG A 486 -14.31 -20.80 -7.44
C ARG A 486 -15.45 -20.28 -8.33
N PRO A 487 -15.36 -19.02 -8.81
CA PRO A 487 -16.26 -18.51 -9.84
C PRO A 487 -16.31 -19.45 -11.07
N GLY A 488 -17.48 -19.55 -11.71
CA GLY A 488 -17.76 -20.42 -12.85
C GLY A 488 -18.82 -21.49 -12.60
N GLY A 489 -19.52 -21.46 -11.45
CA GLY A 489 -20.66 -22.33 -11.20
C GLY A 489 -21.92 -21.85 -11.93
N CYS A 490 -22.60 -22.75 -12.66
CA CYS A 490 -23.77 -22.47 -13.48
C CYS A 490 -25.06 -22.86 -12.75
N ILE A 491 -25.90 -21.88 -12.42
CA ILE A 491 -27.11 -22.03 -11.61
C ILE A 491 -28.26 -22.48 -12.51
N GLY A 492 -28.84 -23.65 -12.23
CA GLY A 492 -29.85 -24.27 -13.07
C GLY A 492 -31.05 -23.36 -13.33
N SER A 493 -31.71 -22.87 -12.27
CA SER A 493 -32.86 -21.97 -12.39
C SER A 493 -32.75 -20.76 -11.48
N LYS A 494 -33.46 -19.67 -11.83
CA LYS A 494 -33.57 -18.48 -10.97
C LYS A 494 -34.05 -18.79 -9.55
N SER A 495 -34.89 -19.82 -9.38
CA SER A 495 -35.39 -20.22 -8.05
C SER A 495 -34.35 -20.89 -7.17
N ASP A 496 -33.27 -21.40 -7.76
CA ASP A 496 -32.13 -22.00 -7.05
C ASP A 496 -31.17 -20.93 -6.53
N TRP A 497 -31.29 -19.69 -7.04
CA TRP A 497 -30.62 -18.53 -6.50
C TRP A 497 -31.53 -17.80 -5.51
N ARG A 498 -31.17 -17.82 -4.22
CA ARG A 498 -31.82 -16.96 -3.22
C ARG A 498 -30.79 -16.11 -2.50
N VAL A 499 -31.15 -14.85 -2.33
CA VAL A 499 -30.31 -13.87 -1.63
C VAL A 499 -30.03 -14.37 -0.21
N GLY A 500 -28.75 -14.51 0.13
CA GLY A 500 -28.28 -14.96 1.44
C GLY A 500 -28.19 -16.48 1.63
N GLU A 501 -28.49 -17.28 0.60
CA GLU A 501 -28.19 -18.72 0.66
C GLU A 501 -26.67 -18.96 0.57
N ARG A 502 -26.15 -19.76 1.51
CA ARG A 502 -24.73 -20.14 1.56
C ARG A 502 -24.34 -21.08 0.43
N GLU A 503 -25.26 -21.95 0.06
CA GLU A 503 -25.08 -23.06 -0.86
C GLU A 503 -26.13 -22.95 -1.96
N VAL A 504 -25.71 -23.11 -3.21
CA VAL A 504 -26.57 -23.01 -4.39
C VAL A 504 -26.38 -24.24 -5.26
N ASP A 505 -27.48 -24.78 -5.76
CA ASP A 505 -27.45 -25.89 -6.70
C ASP A 505 -27.01 -25.41 -8.08
N VAL A 506 -26.01 -26.08 -8.63
CA VAL A 506 -25.45 -25.84 -9.96
C VAL A 506 -25.62 -27.05 -10.86
N VAL A 507 -25.66 -26.78 -12.15
CA VAL A 507 -25.69 -27.75 -13.24
C VAL A 507 -24.40 -27.63 -14.06
N PRO A 508 -24.04 -28.65 -14.86
CA PRO A 508 -22.99 -28.51 -15.87
C PRO A 508 -23.27 -27.30 -16.79
N CYS A 509 -22.25 -26.51 -17.10
CA CYS A 509 -22.41 -25.27 -17.89
C CYS A 509 -22.73 -25.51 -19.38
N ASP A 510 -22.54 -26.74 -19.88
CA ASP A 510 -23.01 -27.19 -21.19
C ASP A 510 -24.52 -27.52 -21.20
N GLU A 511 -25.16 -27.57 -20.03
CA GLU A 511 -26.61 -27.64 -19.88
C GLU A 511 -27.24 -26.24 -19.80
N ALA A 512 -28.54 -26.17 -20.09
CA ALA A 512 -29.30 -24.92 -19.97
C ALA A 512 -29.35 -24.46 -18.50
N HIS A 513 -28.87 -23.25 -18.23
CA HIS A 513 -28.78 -22.68 -16.87
C HIS A 513 -29.23 -21.22 -16.88
N TRP A 514 -29.68 -20.70 -15.74
CA TRP A 514 -30.19 -19.32 -15.64
C TRP A 514 -29.07 -18.28 -15.56
N GLY A 515 -27.99 -18.57 -14.82
CA GLY A 515 -26.90 -17.62 -14.62
C GLY A 515 -25.64 -18.26 -14.07
N GLU A 516 -24.55 -17.51 -14.08
CA GLU A 516 -23.22 -17.98 -13.69
C GLU A 516 -22.62 -17.12 -12.57
N VAL A 517 -21.99 -17.74 -11.58
CA VAL A 517 -21.21 -17.02 -10.56
C VAL A 517 -19.93 -16.49 -11.18
N VAL A 518 -19.82 -15.17 -11.36
CA VAL A 518 -18.70 -14.55 -12.09
C VAL A 518 -17.62 -13.94 -11.19
N ALA A 519 -17.96 -13.55 -9.96
CA ALA A 519 -17.00 -12.95 -9.04
C ALA A 519 -17.46 -13.01 -7.58
N TYR A 520 -16.49 -12.88 -6.67
CA TYR A 520 -16.70 -12.53 -5.27
C TYR A 520 -15.93 -11.23 -5.01
N GLU A 521 -16.64 -10.14 -4.77
CA GLU A 521 -16.03 -8.81 -4.67
C GLU A 521 -16.09 -8.29 -3.24
N LEU A 522 -14.94 -7.84 -2.73
CA LEU A 522 -14.87 -7.19 -1.43
C LEU A 522 -15.61 -5.85 -1.45
N LEU A 523 -16.42 -5.63 -0.43
CA LEU A 523 -17.18 -4.39 -0.24
C LEU A 523 -16.32 -3.35 0.44
N VAL A 524 -15.50 -3.74 1.43
CA VAL A 524 -14.57 -2.82 2.09
C VAL A 524 -13.47 -2.39 1.12
N ASP A 525 -13.23 -1.08 1.07
CA ASP A 525 -12.21 -0.48 0.23
C ASP A 525 -11.19 0.23 1.13
N THR A 526 -9.93 -0.18 1.07
CA THR A 526 -8.88 0.44 1.88
C THR A 526 -8.45 1.82 1.36
N ALA A 527 -8.79 2.15 0.11
CA ALA A 527 -8.48 3.42 -0.51
C ALA A 527 -9.52 4.51 -0.21
N SER A 528 -10.79 4.17 0.10
CA SER A 528 -11.81 5.16 0.49
C SER A 528 -12.05 5.19 2.00
N ARG A 529 -11.98 6.39 2.59
CA ARG A 529 -12.30 6.61 4.01
C ARG A 529 -13.77 6.38 4.38
N TYR A 530 -14.66 6.29 3.38
CA TYR A 530 -16.09 6.08 3.59
C TYR A 530 -16.45 4.59 3.60
N LEU A 531 -15.61 3.77 2.99
CA LEU A 531 -15.77 2.33 2.87
C LEU A 531 -14.88 1.61 3.90
N THR A 532 -14.89 2.10 5.13
CA THR A 532 -14.22 1.45 6.28
C THR A 532 -14.87 0.11 6.60
N GLY A 533 -14.18 -0.77 7.33
CA GLY A 533 -14.74 -2.03 7.87
C GLY A 533 -15.88 -1.86 8.89
N LYS A 534 -16.56 -0.71 8.93
CA LYS A 534 -17.71 -0.43 9.79
C LYS A 534 -18.97 -0.40 8.92
N TYR A 535 -20.04 -1.04 9.37
CA TYR A 535 -21.29 -1.16 8.61
C TYR A 535 -21.84 0.22 8.17
N PRO A 536 -21.95 0.50 6.86
CA PRO A 536 -22.37 1.81 6.34
C PRO A 536 -23.90 1.96 6.26
N GLY A 537 -24.66 0.96 6.71
CA GLY A 537 -26.12 0.88 6.58
C GLY A 537 -26.58 0.10 5.35
N ALA A 538 -27.76 -0.53 5.45
CA ALA A 538 -28.25 -1.49 4.46
C ALA A 538 -28.34 -0.94 3.03
N GLU A 539 -28.73 0.33 2.89
CA GLU A 539 -28.84 0.98 1.58
C GLU A 539 -27.47 1.17 0.92
N GLN A 540 -26.45 1.56 1.70
CA GLN A 540 -25.09 1.71 1.19
C GLN A 540 -24.44 0.37 0.87
N VAL A 541 -24.63 -0.66 1.72
CA VAL A 541 -24.12 -2.01 1.41
C VAL A 541 -24.74 -2.54 0.12
N SER A 542 -26.03 -2.31 -0.10
CA SER A 542 -26.72 -2.71 -1.32
C SER A 542 -26.20 -1.98 -2.56
N ALA A 543 -25.99 -0.65 -2.47
CA ALA A 543 -25.40 0.14 -3.54
C ALA A 543 -23.96 -0.31 -3.87
N LEU A 544 -23.18 -0.63 -2.85
CA LEU A 544 -21.80 -1.07 -2.96
C LEU A 544 -21.67 -2.45 -3.59
N ALA A 545 -22.50 -3.40 -3.15
CA ALA A 545 -22.58 -4.73 -3.75
C ALA A 545 -22.94 -4.64 -5.23
N ARG A 546 -23.92 -3.80 -5.57
CA ARG A 546 -24.27 -3.52 -6.97
C ARG A 546 -23.08 -2.97 -7.74
N PHE A 547 -22.45 -1.90 -7.25
CA PHE A 547 -21.32 -1.28 -7.92
C PHE A 547 -20.20 -2.27 -8.20
N ARG A 548 -19.79 -3.03 -7.18
CA ARG A 548 -18.73 -4.03 -7.31
C ARG A 548 -19.06 -5.10 -8.33
N CYS A 549 -20.30 -5.59 -8.34
CA CYS A 549 -20.73 -6.59 -9.29
C CYS A 549 -20.91 -6.06 -10.72
N GLU A 550 -21.39 -4.82 -10.90
CA GLU A 550 -21.45 -4.16 -12.22
C GLU A 550 -20.04 -3.92 -12.76
N LEU A 551 -19.09 -3.56 -11.89
CA LEU A 551 -17.69 -3.44 -12.25
C LEU A 551 -17.07 -4.80 -12.64
N ALA A 552 -17.33 -5.85 -11.87
CA ALA A 552 -16.90 -7.20 -12.21
C ALA A 552 -17.45 -7.64 -13.57
N LEU A 553 -18.70 -7.32 -13.87
CA LEU A 553 -19.32 -7.59 -15.17
C LEU A 553 -18.67 -6.76 -16.30
N ALA A 554 -18.41 -5.48 -16.08
CA ALA A 554 -17.74 -4.60 -17.05
C ALA A 554 -16.31 -5.08 -17.38
N ARG A 555 -15.59 -5.62 -16.38
CA ARG A 555 -14.23 -6.17 -16.54
C ARG A 555 -14.16 -7.40 -17.45
N LEU A 556 -15.28 -8.09 -17.67
CA LEU A 556 -15.39 -9.20 -18.62
C LEU A 556 -15.45 -8.72 -20.08
N GLY A 557 -15.56 -7.41 -20.34
CA GLY A 557 -15.52 -6.82 -21.67
C GLY A 557 -16.61 -7.37 -22.60
N SER A 558 -16.22 -8.00 -23.71
CA SER A 558 -17.17 -8.57 -24.67
C SER A 558 -18.02 -9.71 -24.10
N GLU A 559 -17.47 -10.47 -23.14
CA GLU A 559 -18.15 -11.62 -22.52
C GLU A 559 -19.30 -11.16 -21.60
N GLY A 560 -19.16 -10.00 -20.97
CA GLY A 560 -20.20 -9.40 -20.12
C GLY A 560 -21.32 -8.70 -20.91
N LYS A 561 -21.16 -8.52 -22.22
CA LYS A 561 -22.01 -7.62 -23.00
C LYS A 561 -23.43 -8.14 -23.16
N GLY A 562 -24.39 -7.37 -22.63
CA GLY A 562 -25.82 -7.68 -22.72
C GLY A 562 -26.34 -8.56 -21.59
N LEU A 563 -25.46 -9.00 -20.69
CA LEU A 563 -25.82 -9.62 -19.43
C LEU A 563 -26.17 -8.55 -18.39
N LYS A 564 -26.85 -8.99 -17.33
CA LYS A 564 -27.11 -8.24 -16.11
C LYS A 564 -26.51 -9.02 -14.94
N VAL A 565 -26.12 -8.31 -13.88
CA VAL A 565 -25.66 -8.94 -12.65
C VAL A 565 -26.74 -8.88 -11.55
N THR A 566 -26.90 -9.99 -10.84
CA THR A 566 -27.60 -10.08 -9.55
C THR A 566 -26.57 -10.39 -8.47
N TYR A 567 -26.80 -9.94 -7.24
CA TYR A 567 -25.80 -9.99 -6.19
C TYR A 567 -26.37 -10.34 -4.81
N THR A 568 -25.51 -10.81 -3.91
CA THR A 568 -25.84 -10.96 -2.48
C THR A 568 -25.46 -9.72 -1.69
N VAL A 569 -26.16 -9.47 -0.59
CA VAL A 569 -25.86 -8.37 0.33
C VAL A 569 -25.59 -9.02 1.69
N PRO A 570 -24.38 -8.88 2.25
CA PRO A 570 -24.11 -9.42 3.57
C PRO A 570 -24.98 -8.71 4.61
N PRO A 571 -25.59 -9.46 5.56
CA PRO A 571 -26.42 -8.87 6.60
C PRO A 571 -25.56 -8.05 7.58
N GLU A 572 -26.19 -7.14 8.33
CA GLU A 572 -25.49 -6.27 9.29
C GLU A 572 -24.64 -7.03 10.32
N ASP A 573 -25.09 -8.19 10.77
CA ASP A 573 -24.37 -9.02 11.74
C ASP A 573 -23.15 -9.75 11.16
N ALA A 574 -22.98 -9.74 9.84
CA ALA A 574 -21.76 -10.18 9.17
C ALA A 574 -20.67 -9.10 9.14
N TRP A 575 -20.99 -7.85 9.52
CA TRP A 575 -20.02 -6.75 9.62
C TRP A 575 -19.48 -6.65 11.04
N ASP A 576 -18.16 -6.73 11.21
CA ASP A 576 -17.56 -6.67 12.55
C ASP A 576 -17.47 -5.22 13.06
N PRO A 577 -18.14 -4.87 14.19
CA PRO A 577 -18.05 -3.53 14.76
C PRO A 577 -16.65 -3.14 15.27
N GLN A 578 -15.69 -4.07 15.35
CA GLN A 578 -14.29 -3.86 15.74
C GLN A 578 -13.28 -3.92 14.57
N GLY A 579 -13.74 -4.11 13.33
CA GLY A 579 -12.92 -4.24 12.11
C GLY A 579 -12.90 -5.67 11.54
N PRO A 580 -12.58 -5.87 10.26
CA PRO A 580 -13.05 -7.02 9.47
C PRO A 580 -12.48 -8.35 9.96
N SER A 581 -13.30 -9.17 10.62
CA SER A 581 -13.00 -10.57 10.98
C SER A 581 -13.63 -11.59 10.03
N LEU A 582 -14.55 -11.13 9.18
CA LEU A 582 -15.13 -11.83 8.03
C LEU A 582 -14.79 -11.01 6.79
N ASP A 583 -14.67 -11.67 5.63
CA ASP A 583 -14.58 -10.89 4.39
C ASP A 583 -15.97 -10.26 4.18
N GLU A 584 -16.11 -8.93 4.27
CA GLU A 584 -17.35 -8.29 3.86
C GLU A 584 -17.36 -8.24 2.33
N TYR A 585 -17.95 -9.25 1.69
CA TYR A 585 -18.00 -9.38 0.23
C TYR A 585 -19.41 -9.57 -0.31
N THR A 586 -19.54 -9.45 -1.62
CA THR A 586 -20.73 -9.78 -2.39
C THR A 586 -20.42 -10.86 -3.42
N THR A 587 -21.40 -11.73 -3.68
CA THR A 587 -21.35 -12.73 -4.74
C THR A 587 -22.08 -12.22 -5.96
N CYS A 588 -21.39 -12.19 -7.10
CA CYS A 588 -21.91 -11.66 -8.36
C CYS A 588 -22.33 -12.80 -9.29
N VAL A 589 -23.59 -12.77 -9.75
CA VAL A 589 -24.15 -13.74 -10.69
C VAL A 589 -24.58 -13.03 -11.97
N ALA A 590 -23.96 -13.37 -13.10
CA ALA A 590 -24.33 -12.84 -14.41
C ALA A 590 -25.45 -13.69 -15.03
N HIS A 591 -26.45 -13.04 -15.62
CA HIS A 591 -27.57 -13.69 -16.30
C HIS A 591 -28.19 -12.76 -17.37
N TRP A 592 -29.03 -13.29 -18.25
CA TRP A 592 -29.73 -12.46 -19.23
C TRP A 592 -30.80 -11.55 -18.56
N PRO A 593 -31.00 -10.30 -19.03
CA PRO A 593 -31.97 -9.37 -18.45
C PRO A 593 -33.43 -9.84 -18.50
N ASP A 594 -33.77 -10.70 -19.44
CA ASP A 594 -35.10 -11.31 -19.63
C ASP A 594 -35.25 -12.66 -18.89
N ASP A 595 -34.29 -13.03 -18.05
CA ASP A 595 -34.20 -14.30 -17.31
C ASP A 595 -34.27 -15.56 -18.21
N ARG A 596 -33.96 -15.44 -19.51
CA ARG A 596 -33.85 -16.63 -20.37
C ARG A 596 -32.63 -17.45 -19.99
N PHE A 597 -32.71 -18.76 -20.23
CA PHE A 597 -31.60 -19.67 -20.01
C PHE A 597 -30.42 -19.36 -20.96
N MET A 598 -29.22 -19.44 -20.39
CA MET A 598 -27.93 -19.48 -21.06
C MET A 598 -27.66 -20.90 -21.56
N THR A 599 -26.92 -21.00 -22.66
CA THR A 599 -26.49 -22.26 -23.30
C THR A 599 -24.97 -22.38 -23.30
N GLU A 600 -24.41 -23.48 -23.79
CA GLU A 600 -22.95 -23.69 -23.90
C GLU A 600 -22.23 -22.52 -24.61
N ASP A 601 -22.87 -21.91 -25.61
CA ASP A 601 -22.33 -20.76 -26.37
C ASP A 601 -22.39 -19.43 -25.59
N ASP A 602 -23.20 -19.36 -24.53
CA ASP A 602 -23.39 -18.15 -23.71
C ASP A 602 -22.51 -18.15 -22.45
N VAL A 603 -21.69 -19.19 -22.25
CA VAL A 603 -20.93 -19.39 -21.03
C VAL A 603 -19.87 -18.30 -20.82
N VAL A 604 -19.83 -17.71 -19.62
CA VAL A 604 -18.94 -16.59 -19.33
C VAL A 604 -17.51 -17.08 -19.17
N ARG A 605 -16.61 -16.50 -19.96
CA ARG A 605 -15.17 -16.74 -19.83
C ARG A 605 -14.56 -15.85 -18.76
N LEU A 606 -14.09 -16.47 -17.69
CA LEU A 606 -13.48 -15.79 -16.55
C LEU A 606 -11.95 -15.63 -16.67
N ASP A 607 -11.35 -16.25 -17.69
CA ASP A 607 -9.92 -16.18 -18.01
C ASP A 607 -9.54 -14.99 -18.92
N VAL A 608 -10.43 -14.02 -19.07
CA VAL A 608 -10.21 -12.83 -19.91
C VAL A 608 -9.33 -11.79 -19.22
N PRO A 609 -8.46 -11.08 -19.96
CA PRO A 609 -7.69 -9.97 -19.40
C PRO A 609 -8.61 -8.89 -18.81
N VAL A 610 -8.35 -8.49 -17.57
CA VAL A 610 -9.12 -7.45 -16.87
C VAL A 610 -9.06 -6.14 -17.64
N THR A 611 -10.22 -5.58 -17.99
CA THR A 611 -10.34 -4.24 -18.57
C THR A 611 -10.48 -3.17 -17.48
N THR A 612 -10.15 -1.92 -17.79
CA THR A 612 -10.38 -0.76 -16.90
C THR A 612 -11.69 -0.05 -17.26
N GLU A 613 -12.73 -0.80 -17.64
CA GLU A 613 -14.01 -0.21 -18.01
C GLU A 613 -14.77 0.24 -16.76
N PRO A 614 -15.33 1.47 -16.75
CA PRO A 614 -16.10 1.96 -15.61
C PRO A 614 -17.45 1.25 -15.48
N ALA A 615 -17.96 1.14 -14.25
CA ALA A 615 -19.33 0.71 -14.01
C ALA A 615 -20.29 1.90 -14.21
N LEU A 616 -21.36 1.71 -14.98
CA LEU A 616 -22.40 2.74 -15.15
C LEU A 616 -23.41 2.67 -14.00
N MET A 617 -23.41 3.67 -13.13
CA MET A 617 -24.25 3.73 -11.94
C MET A 617 -25.20 4.92 -11.98
N GLY A 618 -26.43 4.72 -11.50
CA GLY A 618 -27.39 5.81 -11.35
C GLY A 618 -26.97 6.83 -10.29
N THR A 619 -27.46 8.06 -10.36
CA THR A 619 -27.22 9.09 -9.32
C THR A 619 -28.50 9.55 -8.63
N PHE A 620 -29.67 9.30 -9.25
CA PHE A 620 -30.99 9.68 -8.75
C PHE A 620 -32.02 8.57 -9.00
N GLY A 621 -31.82 7.38 -8.45
CA GLY A 621 -32.79 6.29 -8.42
C GLY A 621 -33.94 6.57 -7.43
N GLN A 622 -34.93 5.68 -7.36
CA GLN A 622 -36.02 5.79 -6.37
C GLN A 622 -35.50 5.80 -4.94
N ARG A 623 -34.47 5.00 -4.69
CA ARG A 623 -33.84 4.81 -3.39
C ARG A 623 -32.34 4.97 -3.52
N ILE A 624 -31.67 5.42 -2.47
CA ILE A 624 -30.22 5.66 -2.47
C ILE A 624 -29.44 4.37 -2.79
N GLU A 625 -29.95 3.21 -2.40
CA GLU A 625 -29.41 1.89 -2.74
C GLU A 625 -29.28 1.61 -4.25
N GLN A 626 -29.98 2.38 -5.09
CA GLN A 626 -29.94 2.26 -6.55
C GLN A 626 -28.89 3.17 -7.21
N ASN A 627 -28.24 4.01 -6.42
CA ASN A 627 -27.26 4.99 -6.89
C ASN A 627 -25.82 4.48 -6.77
N ALA A 628 -24.89 5.22 -7.35
CA ALA A 628 -23.47 5.10 -7.07
C ALA A 628 -23.24 5.25 -5.55
N PRO A 629 -22.52 4.33 -4.89
CA PRO A 629 -22.35 4.35 -3.45
C PRO A 629 -21.51 5.55 -2.99
N VAL A 630 -21.70 5.98 -1.74
CA VAL A 630 -20.80 6.95 -1.11
C VAL A 630 -19.40 6.32 -0.99
N GLY A 631 -18.38 7.11 -1.26
CA GLY A 631 -16.99 6.67 -1.35
C GLY A 631 -16.56 6.18 -2.73
N SER A 632 -17.46 6.21 -3.72
CA SER A 632 -17.12 5.84 -5.10
C SER A 632 -16.70 7.03 -5.97
N CYS A 633 -15.97 6.73 -7.03
CA CYS A 633 -15.17 7.72 -7.74
C CYS A 633 -15.65 7.95 -9.18
N VAL A 634 -15.98 9.21 -9.51
CA VAL A 634 -16.48 9.66 -10.80
C VAL A 634 -15.32 9.86 -11.76
N GLN A 635 -15.36 9.18 -12.91
CA GLN A 635 -14.23 9.15 -13.83
C GLN A 635 -13.86 10.53 -14.39
N THR A 636 -14.83 11.28 -14.91
CA THR A 636 -14.57 12.61 -15.49
C THR A 636 -15.59 13.67 -15.06
N LYS A 637 -15.18 14.95 -15.13
CA LYS A 637 -16.07 16.10 -14.86
C LYS A 637 -17.32 16.14 -15.72
N LYS A 638 -17.20 15.71 -16.98
CA LYS A 638 -18.32 15.73 -17.94
C LYS A 638 -19.46 14.79 -17.51
N ASP A 639 -19.12 13.76 -16.75
CA ASP A 639 -20.06 12.73 -16.34
C ASP A 639 -21.04 13.24 -15.27
N LEU A 640 -20.62 14.21 -14.45
CA LEU A 640 -21.43 14.83 -13.40
C LEU A 640 -22.42 15.90 -13.93
N SER A 641 -23.05 15.64 -15.06
CA SER A 641 -24.08 16.51 -15.66
C SER A 641 -25.45 16.25 -15.02
N LEU A 642 -26.28 17.29 -14.91
CA LEU A 642 -27.69 17.20 -14.47
C LEU A 642 -28.57 16.40 -15.45
N GLU A 643 -28.08 16.11 -16.66
CA GLU A 643 -28.80 15.35 -17.68
C GLU A 643 -28.45 13.84 -17.68
N SER A 644 -27.42 13.43 -16.92
CA SER A 644 -26.94 12.05 -16.90
C SER A 644 -27.76 11.19 -15.93
N VAL A 645 -28.50 10.21 -16.46
CA VAL A 645 -29.26 9.22 -15.66
C VAL A 645 -28.34 8.17 -15.03
N ALA A 646 -27.20 7.90 -15.67
CA ALA A 646 -26.12 7.05 -15.15
C ALA A 646 -24.76 7.67 -15.46
N ILE A 647 -23.80 7.50 -14.56
CA ILE A 647 -22.44 8.03 -14.67
C ILE A 647 -21.41 6.90 -14.56
N PRO A 648 -20.28 6.98 -15.29
CA PRO A 648 -19.15 6.08 -15.12
C PRO A 648 -18.49 6.27 -13.76
N ILE A 649 -18.50 5.19 -12.98
CA ILE A 649 -17.83 5.07 -11.69
C ILE A 649 -16.68 4.09 -11.83
N VAL A 650 -15.52 4.46 -11.29
CA VAL A 650 -14.30 3.64 -11.27
C VAL A 650 -13.88 3.35 -9.82
N PRO A 651 -13.06 2.30 -9.58
CA PRO A 651 -12.32 2.16 -8.32
C PRO A 651 -11.52 3.42 -8.04
N CYS A 652 -11.43 3.83 -6.77
CA CYS A 652 -10.72 5.05 -6.42
C CYS A 652 -9.20 4.93 -6.62
N GLU A 653 -8.64 3.72 -6.69
CA GLU A 653 -7.24 3.48 -7.07
C GLU A 653 -6.95 3.84 -8.53
N GLU A 654 -7.98 3.90 -9.38
CA GLU A 654 -7.86 4.36 -10.76
C GLU A 654 -7.96 5.88 -10.85
N PRO A 655 -7.34 6.53 -11.86
CA PRO A 655 -7.46 7.97 -12.05
C PRO A 655 -8.92 8.41 -12.21
N HIS A 656 -9.38 9.30 -11.34
CA HIS A 656 -10.75 9.81 -11.31
C HIS A 656 -10.78 11.30 -10.97
N TRP A 657 -11.89 11.98 -11.26
CA TRP A 657 -12.02 13.43 -11.10
C TRP A 657 -12.65 13.85 -9.76
N ALA A 658 -13.58 13.06 -9.22
CA ALA A 658 -14.26 13.39 -7.97
C ALA A 658 -14.65 12.13 -7.19
N GLU A 659 -14.79 12.24 -5.87
CA GLU A 659 -15.39 11.22 -5.01
C GLU A 659 -16.78 11.66 -4.54
N ILE A 660 -17.75 10.74 -4.56
CA ILE A 660 -19.10 10.95 -4.04
C ILE A 660 -19.06 10.82 -2.52
N VAL A 661 -19.42 11.88 -1.80
CA VAL A 661 -19.24 11.95 -0.34
C VAL A 661 -20.52 11.88 0.46
N ALA A 662 -21.69 12.17 -0.14
CA ALA A 662 -22.97 12.11 0.57
C ALA A 662 -24.18 12.15 -0.37
N TYR A 663 -25.33 11.66 0.14
CA TYR A 663 -26.66 11.83 -0.44
C TYR A 663 -27.67 12.43 0.56
N PRO A 664 -27.52 13.71 0.98
CA PRO A 664 -28.42 14.26 1.99
C PRO A 664 -29.84 14.44 1.43
N VAL A 665 -30.83 14.04 2.24
CA VAL A 665 -32.24 14.21 1.92
C VAL A 665 -32.60 15.69 1.98
N LEU A 666 -33.06 16.23 0.85
CA LEU A 666 -33.56 17.59 0.73
C LEU A 666 -34.99 17.70 1.18
N TYR A 667 -35.84 16.77 0.75
CA TYR A 667 -37.26 16.78 1.08
C TYR A 667 -37.71 15.37 1.44
N PRO A 668 -38.38 15.18 2.59
CA PRO A 668 -38.90 13.87 2.99
C PRO A 668 -40.05 13.44 2.07
N ASP A 669 -40.34 12.14 2.09
CA ASP A 669 -41.34 11.48 1.24
C ASP A 669 -42.68 12.22 1.21
N GLY A 670 -43.28 12.31 0.02
CA GLY A 670 -44.60 12.94 -0.17
C GLY A 670 -44.58 14.47 -0.18
N THR A 671 -43.41 15.09 -0.33
CA THR A 671 -43.30 16.54 -0.56
C THR A 671 -43.70 16.91 -1.99
N GLY A 672 -44.49 17.98 -2.11
CA GLY A 672 -45.29 18.33 -3.28
C GLY A 672 -44.55 18.86 -4.52
N GLU A 673 -45.22 19.76 -5.23
CA GLU A 673 -44.82 20.27 -6.55
C GLU A 673 -43.38 20.83 -6.59
N TRP A 674 -42.73 20.66 -7.74
CA TRP A 674 -41.38 21.15 -8.02
C TRP A 674 -41.22 22.65 -7.68
N PRO A 675 -40.34 23.02 -6.72
CA PRO A 675 -40.24 24.39 -6.22
C PRO A 675 -39.36 25.30 -7.09
N GLY A 676 -38.82 24.79 -8.20
CA GLY A 676 -37.93 25.52 -9.10
C GLY A 676 -36.44 25.24 -8.87
N ASN A 677 -35.64 25.28 -9.94
CA ASN A 677 -34.21 24.96 -9.93
C ASN A 677 -33.44 25.75 -8.87
N ASP A 678 -33.66 27.05 -8.76
CA ASP A 678 -32.93 27.91 -7.83
C ASP A 678 -33.17 27.53 -6.37
N THR A 679 -34.42 27.18 -6.03
CA THR A 679 -34.77 26.77 -4.66
C THR A 679 -34.17 25.41 -4.33
N VAL A 680 -34.24 24.45 -5.25
CA VAL A 680 -33.62 23.13 -5.05
C VAL A 680 -32.10 23.26 -4.95
N TYR A 681 -31.46 24.04 -5.83
CA TYR A 681 -30.02 24.23 -5.81
C TYR A 681 -29.52 24.88 -4.52
N VAL A 682 -30.20 25.93 -4.02
CA VAL A 682 -29.83 26.57 -2.75
C VAL A 682 -29.91 25.58 -1.60
N LYS A 683 -30.97 24.76 -1.55
CA LYS A 683 -31.14 23.74 -0.51
C LYS A 683 -30.11 22.62 -0.63
N ALA A 684 -29.86 22.15 -1.85
CA ALA A 684 -28.86 21.15 -2.17
C ALA A 684 -27.46 21.59 -1.77
N LYS A 685 -27.09 22.82 -2.14
CA LYS A 685 -25.80 23.41 -1.78
C LYS A 685 -25.63 23.55 -0.28
N ALA A 686 -26.67 23.98 0.44
CA ALA A 686 -26.63 24.07 1.90
C ALA A 686 -26.48 22.69 2.56
N ALA A 687 -27.23 21.68 2.10
CA ALA A 687 -27.14 20.32 2.61
C ALA A 687 -25.76 19.71 2.35
N CYS A 688 -25.25 19.80 1.13
CA CYS A 688 -23.91 19.30 0.81
C CYS A 688 -22.80 20.02 1.56
N ALA A 689 -22.91 21.34 1.73
CA ALA A 689 -21.93 22.11 2.50
C ALA A 689 -21.88 21.68 3.98
N GLU A 690 -23.02 21.24 4.54
CA GLU A 690 -23.09 20.66 5.89
C GLU A 690 -22.34 19.34 5.96
N GLU A 691 -22.62 18.41 5.04
CA GLU A 691 -22.00 17.07 4.99
C GLU A 691 -20.49 17.14 4.75
N THR A 692 -20.02 18.19 4.06
CA THR A 692 -18.59 18.38 3.79
C THR A 692 -17.89 19.31 4.79
N LYS A 693 -18.51 19.62 5.93
CA LYS A 693 -17.87 20.38 7.01
C LYS A 693 -16.67 19.61 7.57
N GLY A 694 -15.47 20.07 7.24
CA GLY A 694 -14.22 19.43 7.62
C GLY A 694 -13.27 19.25 6.44
N TYR A 695 -13.80 19.20 5.22
CA TYR A 695 -13.01 19.31 4.00
C TYR A 695 -12.64 20.77 3.78
N GLN A 696 -11.50 21.20 4.36
CA GLN A 696 -10.93 22.54 4.17
C GLN A 696 -9.74 22.47 3.21
N GLY A 697 -9.53 23.51 2.40
CA GLY A 697 -8.34 23.64 1.55
C GLY A 697 -8.62 23.54 0.05
N THR A 698 -7.91 22.63 -0.64
CA THR A 698 -7.81 22.57 -2.12
C THR A 698 -8.94 21.82 -2.82
N MET A 699 -10.07 21.60 -2.15
CA MET A 699 -11.21 20.85 -2.69
C MET A 699 -12.36 21.76 -3.11
N THR A 700 -13.08 21.35 -4.15
CA THR A 700 -14.26 22.00 -4.68
C THR A 700 -15.47 21.11 -4.46
N LEU A 701 -16.52 21.69 -3.87
CA LEU A 701 -17.81 21.02 -3.70
C LEU A 701 -18.63 21.10 -4.99
N ASN A 702 -18.96 19.93 -5.54
CA ASN A 702 -19.84 19.75 -6.67
C ASN A 702 -21.19 19.20 -6.19
N VAL A 703 -22.27 19.85 -6.61
CA VAL A 703 -23.62 19.57 -6.12
C VAL A 703 -24.53 19.29 -7.31
N THR A 704 -25.21 18.15 -7.28
CA THR A 704 -26.21 17.79 -8.30
C THR A 704 -27.50 17.32 -7.64
N TYR A 705 -28.63 17.51 -8.31
CA TYR A 705 -29.96 17.23 -7.78
C TYR A 705 -30.87 16.75 -8.91
N PRO A 706 -31.93 15.98 -8.62
CA PRO A 706 -32.82 15.44 -9.64
C PRO A 706 -33.57 16.57 -10.36
N ALA A 707 -33.71 16.42 -11.69
CA ALA A 707 -34.44 17.36 -12.54
C ALA A 707 -35.96 17.32 -12.30
N GLN A 708 -36.68 18.31 -12.83
CA GLN A 708 -38.13 18.49 -12.61
C GLN A 708 -38.97 17.26 -13.01
N ASP A 709 -38.61 16.59 -14.10
CA ASP A 709 -39.30 15.41 -14.60
C ASP A 709 -39.24 14.25 -13.59
N TRP A 710 -38.09 14.04 -12.95
CA TRP A 710 -37.93 13.06 -11.86
C TRP A 710 -38.95 13.29 -10.74
N TRP A 711 -39.21 14.55 -10.38
CA TRP A 711 -40.18 14.89 -9.33
C TRP A 711 -41.60 14.51 -9.73
N THR A 712 -41.93 14.64 -11.01
CA THR A 712 -43.27 14.30 -11.50
C THR A 712 -43.50 12.79 -11.61
N TRP A 713 -42.45 12.00 -11.85
CA TRP A 713 -42.57 10.54 -12.03
C TRP A 713 -42.40 9.78 -10.71
N ASN A 714 -41.77 10.39 -9.69
CA ASN A 714 -41.20 9.64 -8.57
C ASN A 714 -41.37 10.24 -7.16
N ALA A 715 -41.58 11.56 -7.02
CA ALA A 715 -41.51 12.22 -5.70
C ALA A 715 -42.66 11.89 -4.73
N LYS A 716 -43.73 11.24 -5.20
CA LYS A 716 -44.89 10.94 -4.34
C LYS A 716 -44.59 9.89 -3.27
N ASP A 717 -43.68 8.97 -3.56
CA ASP A 717 -43.43 7.78 -2.75
C ASP A 717 -41.93 7.62 -2.39
N SER A 718 -41.12 8.66 -2.55
CA SER A 718 -39.67 8.59 -2.31
C SER A 718 -39.10 9.93 -1.84
N PRO A 719 -38.03 9.92 -1.02
CA PRO A 719 -37.39 11.14 -0.57
C PRO A 719 -36.66 11.78 -1.74
N ILE A 720 -36.65 13.11 -1.79
CA ILE A 720 -35.80 13.86 -2.73
C ILE A 720 -34.50 14.15 -2.03
N TYR A 721 -33.38 13.77 -2.65
CA TYR A 721 -32.03 13.98 -2.13
C TYR A 721 -31.14 14.64 -3.19
N THR A 722 -29.97 15.12 -2.77
CA THR A 722 -28.91 15.65 -3.64
C THR A 722 -27.71 14.73 -3.59
N MET A 723 -26.89 14.70 -4.64
CA MET A 723 -25.58 14.05 -4.60
C MET A 723 -24.50 15.12 -4.39
N CYS A 724 -23.65 14.87 -3.39
CA CYS A 724 -22.50 15.71 -3.07
C CYS A 724 -21.23 14.99 -3.53
N ALA A 725 -20.39 15.67 -4.31
CA ALA A 725 -19.10 15.15 -4.75
C ALA A 725 -17.98 16.17 -4.54
N LEU A 726 -16.78 15.71 -4.21
CA LEU A 726 -15.61 16.55 -4.00
C LEU A 726 -14.54 16.27 -5.08
N SER A 727 -13.98 17.33 -5.65
CA SER A 727 -12.85 17.28 -6.59
C SER A 727 -11.76 18.26 -6.16
N TYR A 728 -10.54 18.14 -6.68
CA TYR A 728 -9.52 19.19 -6.47
C TYR A 728 -9.88 20.49 -7.22
N MET A 729 -9.50 21.65 -6.66
CA MET A 729 -9.64 22.97 -7.28
C MET A 729 -8.89 23.11 -8.61
N SER A 730 -7.85 22.30 -8.83
CA SER A 730 -7.11 22.26 -10.09
C SER A 730 -7.90 21.61 -11.23
N ASP A 731 -9.08 21.02 -10.94
CA ASP A 731 -9.86 20.17 -11.84
C ASP A 731 -9.07 18.95 -12.40
N GLY A 732 -7.93 18.60 -11.79
CA GLY A 732 -7.13 17.45 -12.16
C GLY A 732 -7.70 16.12 -11.65
N THR A 733 -7.32 15.02 -12.30
CA THR A 733 -7.61 13.66 -11.82
C THR A 733 -6.64 13.25 -10.71
N PHE A 734 -7.10 12.40 -9.80
CA PHE A 734 -6.30 11.83 -8.72
C PHE A 734 -6.59 10.33 -8.53
N THR A 735 -5.77 9.67 -7.72
CA THR A 735 -5.88 8.25 -7.36
C THR A 735 -5.87 8.13 -5.84
N GLY A 736 -6.58 7.14 -5.30
CA GLY A 736 -6.93 7.01 -3.88
C GLY A 736 -8.19 7.82 -3.53
N GLY A 737 -8.90 7.43 -2.47
CA GLY A 737 -10.01 8.22 -1.93
C GLY A 737 -9.51 9.48 -1.22
N LEU A 738 -10.42 10.43 -1.01
CA LEU A 738 -10.20 11.63 -0.23
C LEU A 738 -10.05 11.23 1.25
N GLY A 739 -8.87 11.48 1.83
CA GLY A 739 -8.53 11.19 3.23
C GLY A 739 -9.26 12.03 4.27
#